data_AF-A0A814HQ54-F1
#
_entry.id   AF-A0A814HQ54-F1
#
_cell.length_a   1.000
_cell.length_b   1.000
_cell.length_c   1.000
_cell.angle_alpha   90.00
_cell.angle_beta   90.00
_cell.angle_gamma   90.00
#
_symmetry.space_group_name_H-M   'P 1'
#
loop_
_entity.id
_entity.type
_entity.pdbx_description
1 polymer ?
#
loop_
_entity_poly.entity_id
_entity_poly.type
_entity_poly.pdbx_seq_one_letter_code
_entity_poly.pdbx_strand_id
1 'polypeptide(L)'
;MAVESDCIPRSRKTDSKSATRRPLTHDKRSVRSPSTDNESDSMPTKTSRLKPRSTITNTIIQSTPRQQPTTTKKMCTKNPISLNNTSPPVIIDTKSHSMIDENTRPFTINTHQHLYNTTRERDCDEYHYRSSRDNDNDDINEIYTSTLRELDNERDKRWRAEQEIKHLNDIINEFKKRANDGRTNETILHELTEKHKQRLADEKSKFQDLTAILDDYKARLRSTEDQLSSYKKAQETNLQLIKTLESSLSKLESEKNELRITENEKIRNWERRSNSLQHENEILQQELKTIKQQLHECQQLYTTRDIKHKQELEKCRIDLQATEVQQYLKQEIQRKEDIHRTELTHQQEKLQSLAIEYKKLEDEFRDALKIEERRYQELLKTNEIIQKENELLQSSSTNIKQREESDRKMVNDLMVLVREQKQRLQERAKTNDNLTQQNKHLTTKLERTIDELKKIREQILLLQKERRELDARLVAQESVLSGLREEKKLWSHELAHQGASLAQDRGRLESTIQTLTSEVNTLKKQLDKEVDTCRIKQTIIESQLDTIQKLKDGVVERDETIKKAREDLINRLKELEQQLQDEQLVYQELQEKYEKVCEKRDSMKNEMHQLQQQLEKTKADYNALSRKWKEKSDLISELDNKIRRASETYQTNEKKLSDENNRLIEIQKQSEEKLRQRDDDFRRQFETIEHGHRQTLNQIQKNYEEKLQQAQIRINEVEDEMRILLHDTNQRKKKWEERIKHFSSFMTDLQDPI
;
A
#
# COMPACT_ATOMS: atom_id res chain seq x y z
N MET A 1 47.38 6.02 -66.54
CA MET A 1 46.81 5.94 -67.90
C MET A 1 45.36 6.38 -67.79
N ALA A 2 44.89 7.26 -68.67
CA ALA A 2 43.53 7.83 -68.72
C ALA A 2 43.14 8.72 -67.48
N VAL A 3 42.53 9.93 -67.54
CA VAL A 3 41.68 10.65 -68.55
C VAL A 3 40.26 10.05 -68.59
N GLU A 4 39.13 10.75 -68.41
CA GLU A 4 38.75 12.19 -68.22
C GLU A 4 37.49 12.24 -67.28
N SER A 5 37.24 13.29 -66.48
CA SER A 5 36.33 14.46 -66.70
C SER A 5 34.82 14.12 -66.92
N ASP A 6 33.81 14.99 -66.71
CA ASP A 6 33.73 16.45 -66.52
C ASP A 6 32.51 16.87 -65.67
N CYS A 7 32.50 18.05 -65.01
CA CYS A 7 31.26 18.65 -64.47
C CYS A 7 31.33 20.16 -64.09
N ILE A 8 31.21 21.09 -65.04
CA ILE A 8 30.98 22.54 -64.85
C ILE A 8 30.50 23.18 -66.19
N PRO A 9 30.01 24.44 -66.29
CA PRO A 9 29.40 25.37 -65.30
C PRO A 9 28.17 26.19 -65.84
N ARG A 10 27.76 27.24 -65.09
CA ARG A 10 27.20 28.56 -65.53
C ARG A 10 25.67 28.78 -65.77
N SER A 11 25.08 29.51 -64.81
CA SER A 11 24.51 30.89 -64.95
C SER A 11 23.30 31.18 -65.87
N ARG A 12 22.24 31.76 -65.27
CA ARG A 12 21.71 33.10 -65.64
C ARG A 12 20.86 33.76 -64.54
N LYS A 13 20.67 35.09 -64.65
CA LYS A 13 19.79 35.94 -63.82
C LYS A 13 18.44 36.17 -64.51
N THR A 14 17.40 36.49 -63.73
CA THR A 14 16.39 37.53 -64.04
C THR A 14 15.72 38.04 -62.75
N ASP A 15 15.41 39.33 -62.69
CA ASP A 15 14.74 40.02 -61.57
C ASP A 15 13.21 39.79 -61.58
N SER A 16 12.45 39.92 -60.48
CA SER A 16 11.94 41.23 -60.02
C SER A 16 10.86 41.11 -58.90
N LYS A 17 10.68 42.20 -58.13
CA LYS A 17 9.43 42.84 -57.58
C LYS A 17 8.17 41.97 -57.28
N SER A 18 7.39 42.19 -56.20
CA SER A 18 7.44 43.21 -55.12
C SER A 18 6.34 43.03 -54.05
N ALA A 19 6.66 43.35 -52.77
CA ALA A 19 5.83 44.01 -51.72
C ALA A 19 4.43 43.42 -51.33
N THR A 20 3.75 43.76 -50.22
CA THR A 20 3.92 44.80 -49.16
C THR A 20 3.42 44.26 -47.78
N ARG A 21 3.83 44.87 -46.65
CA ARG A 21 3.31 44.60 -45.28
C ARG A 21 2.36 45.71 -44.79
N ARG A 22 1.21 45.34 -44.15
CA ARG A 22 0.55 45.88 -42.91
C ARG A 22 0.41 47.43 -42.68
N PRO A 23 -0.40 47.93 -41.71
CA PRO A 23 -1.83 47.66 -41.35
C PRO A 23 -2.61 48.97 -40.94
N LEU A 24 -3.76 48.81 -40.25
CA LEU A 24 -4.40 49.69 -39.21
C LEU A 24 -5.56 50.70 -39.49
N THR A 25 -6.40 50.81 -38.44
CA THR A 25 -7.31 51.90 -37.97
C THR A 25 -8.78 52.06 -38.42
N HIS A 26 -9.59 52.52 -37.45
CA HIS A 26 -11.06 52.59 -37.29
C HIS A 26 -11.83 53.63 -38.16
N ASP A 27 -13.17 53.51 -38.25
CA ASP A 27 -14.10 54.36 -37.45
C ASP A 27 -15.54 53.75 -37.25
N LYS A 28 -16.46 54.49 -36.58
CA LYS A 28 -17.73 54.05 -35.94
C LYS A 28 -19.02 54.21 -36.78
N ARG A 29 -20.11 53.50 -36.39
CA ARG A 29 -21.57 53.87 -36.27
C ARG A 29 -22.49 52.61 -36.43
N SER A 30 -23.74 52.52 -35.95
CA SER A 30 -24.51 53.17 -34.86
C SER A 30 -25.91 52.50 -34.67
N VAL A 31 -26.59 52.75 -33.53
CA VAL A 31 -28.03 52.55 -33.21
C VAL A 31 -28.62 51.10 -33.19
N ARG A 32 -29.11 50.61 -32.03
CA ARG A 32 -30.55 50.56 -31.60
C ARG A 32 -30.81 49.58 -30.42
N SER A 33 -31.71 49.92 -29.50
CA SER A 33 -32.28 49.06 -28.44
C SER A 33 -33.79 48.80 -28.71
N PRO A 34 -34.50 47.86 -28.04
CA PRO A 34 -35.08 48.17 -26.71
C PRO A 34 -35.45 46.99 -25.74
N SER A 35 -35.63 47.35 -24.45
CA SER A 35 -36.69 46.93 -23.47
C SER A 35 -36.95 45.47 -23.02
N THR A 36 -37.48 45.41 -21.78
CA THR A 36 -38.10 44.30 -21.00
C THR A 36 -37.16 43.55 -20.04
N ASP A 37 -37.31 43.50 -18.71
CA ASP A 37 -38.36 43.78 -17.68
C ASP A 37 -38.81 42.47 -16.99
N ASN A 38 -38.44 42.26 -15.71
CA ASN A 38 -39.38 41.98 -14.60
C ASN A 38 -38.72 41.72 -13.24
N GLU A 39 -39.52 41.94 -12.19
CA GLU A 39 -39.25 41.73 -10.75
C GLU A 39 -39.84 40.34 -10.32
N SER A 40 -39.98 39.88 -9.06
CA SER A 40 -39.77 40.42 -7.69
C SER A 40 -39.71 39.28 -6.63
N ASP A 41 -39.24 39.62 -5.42
CA ASP A 41 -39.58 39.09 -4.07
C ASP A 41 -39.65 37.58 -3.70
N SER A 42 -38.97 37.22 -2.61
CA SER A 42 -39.64 36.96 -1.31
C SER A 42 -38.67 36.80 -0.12
N MET A 43 -39.23 36.89 1.10
CA MET A 43 -38.59 36.93 2.44
C MET A 43 -39.39 36.00 3.40
N PRO A 44 -39.02 35.81 4.69
CA PRO A 44 -37.71 35.72 5.36
C PRO A 44 -37.60 34.49 6.30
N THR A 45 -36.49 34.26 7.03
CA THR A 45 -36.56 33.74 8.43
C THR A 45 -35.27 33.94 9.26
N LYS A 46 -35.32 33.59 10.56
CA LYS A 46 -34.46 34.09 11.65
C LYS A 46 -33.27 33.17 12.04
N THR A 47 -32.23 33.82 12.60
CA THR A 47 -31.33 33.34 13.67
C THR A 47 -30.52 32.04 13.54
N SER A 48 -29.19 32.15 13.61
CA SER A 48 -28.38 31.41 14.60
C SER A 48 -27.00 32.07 14.84
N ARG A 49 -26.22 31.59 15.80
CA ARG A 49 -24.97 32.21 16.29
C ARG A 49 -23.75 31.86 15.42
N LEU A 50 -22.86 32.82 15.22
CA LEU A 50 -21.52 32.59 14.68
C LEU A 50 -20.65 31.76 15.66
N LYS A 51 -20.11 30.65 15.17
CA LYS A 51 -18.88 30.00 15.64
C LYS A 51 -18.14 29.42 14.42
N PRO A 52 -16.89 29.80 14.13
CA PRO A 52 -16.11 29.16 13.07
C PRO A 52 -15.51 27.84 13.57
N ARG A 53 -15.60 26.76 12.79
CA ARG A 53 -14.75 25.58 12.95
C ARG A 53 -14.53 24.86 11.61
N SER A 54 -13.28 24.86 11.16
CA SER A 54 -12.73 24.10 10.01
C SER A 54 -13.47 24.35 8.67
N THR A 55 -13.03 23.88 7.50
CA THR A 55 -12.06 22.83 7.10
C THR A 55 -11.52 23.26 5.70
N ILE A 56 -10.27 23.02 5.29
CA ILE A 56 -9.84 21.79 4.58
C ILE A 56 -8.32 21.82 4.31
N THR A 57 -7.68 20.67 4.59
CA THR A 57 -6.41 20.08 4.10
C THR A 57 -5.25 20.93 3.60
N ASN A 58 -4.05 20.49 3.99
CA ASN A 58 -3.12 19.96 2.98
C ASN A 58 -2.64 18.56 3.44
N THR A 59 -2.45 17.62 2.51
CA THR A 59 -2.41 16.17 2.82
C THR A 59 -1.29 15.44 2.09
N ILE A 60 -0.24 15.05 2.82
CA ILE A 60 0.77 14.04 2.45
C ILE A 60 1.14 13.33 3.77
N ILE A 61 0.58 12.17 4.13
CA ILE A 61 0.80 10.82 3.57
C ILE A 61 2.25 10.35 3.76
N GLN A 62 2.50 9.79 4.96
CA GLN A 62 2.89 8.39 5.21
C GLN A 62 4.14 7.83 4.47
N SER A 63 5.03 7.10 5.16
CA SER A 63 4.66 5.80 5.78
C SER A 63 5.52 5.37 6.98
N THR A 64 5.10 4.25 7.58
CA THR A 64 5.41 3.73 8.93
C THR A 64 6.73 2.96 9.09
N PRO A 65 7.31 2.91 10.30
CA PRO A 65 8.38 1.97 10.64
C PRO A 65 7.89 0.62 11.21
N ARG A 66 8.58 -0.46 10.80
CA ARG A 66 9.01 -1.63 11.61
C ARG A 66 7.95 -2.57 12.25
N GLN A 67 7.94 -3.82 11.79
CA GLN A 67 7.53 -5.00 12.58
C GLN A 67 8.73 -5.93 12.88
N GLN A 68 8.51 -7.03 13.62
CA GLN A 68 9.54 -7.87 14.25
C GLN A 68 9.88 -9.15 13.45
N PRO A 69 11.08 -9.75 13.63
CA PRO A 69 11.48 -10.99 12.97
C PRO A 69 11.34 -12.25 13.84
N THR A 70 11.19 -13.43 13.22
CA THR A 70 11.33 -14.75 13.88
C THR A 70 12.16 -15.75 13.07
N THR A 71 13.25 -16.24 13.69
CA THR A 71 13.90 -17.56 13.55
C THR A 71 14.05 -18.26 12.18
N THR A 72 15.28 -18.67 11.83
CA THR A 72 15.66 -20.11 11.88
C THR A 72 17.17 -20.42 11.71
N LYS A 73 17.64 -21.39 12.52
CA LYS A 73 18.74 -22.37 12.31
C LYS A 73 20.03 -21.98 11.56
N LYS A 74 21.15 -22.08 12.29
CA LYS A 74 22.27 -22.99 11.92
C LYS A 74 22.96 -23.54 13.18
N MET A 75 23.66 -24.67 13.04
CA MET A 75 24.19 -25.45 14.17
C MET A 75 25.69 -25.23 14.40
N CYS A 76 26.13 -25.27 15.66
CA CYS A 76 27.34 -25.98 16.05
C CYS A 76 27.22 -26.48 17.50
N THR A 77 27.87 -27.59 17.86
CA THR A 77 27.83 -28.19 19.20
C THR A 77 29.20 -28.76 19.57
N LYS A 78 29.65 -28.55 20.82
CA LYS A 78 30.48 -29.45 21.64
C LYS A 78 30.91 -28.83 22.99
N ASN A 79 30.22 -29.25 24.04
CA ASN A 79 30.77 -29.85 25.28
C ASN A 79 31.72 -29.06 26.24
N PRO A 80 31.84 -29.49 27.53
CA PRO A 80 31.77 -28.54 28.66
C PRO A 80 33.00 -28.60 29.61
N ILE A 81 32.76 -28.49 30.94
CA ILE A 81 33.67 -28.21 32.09
C ILE A 81 33.67 -26.69 32.39
N SER A 82 33.54 -26.16 33.63
CA SER A 82 33.55 -26.76 34.99
C SER A 82 32.39 -26.25 35.88
N LEU A 83 32.11 -26.97 36.97
CA LEU A 83 31.35 -26.46 38.12
C LEU A 83 32.16 -25.43 38.92
N ASN A 84 31.47 -24.46 39.56
CA ASN A 84 31.67 -24.15 40.99
C ASN A 84 30.60 -23.18 41.56
N ASN A 85 30.47 -23.21 42.89
CA ASN A 85 29.57 -22.38 43.72
C ASN A 85 29.97 -20.87 43.65
N THR A 86 29.20 -19.86 44.09
CA THR A 86 28.47 -19.74 45.38
C THR A 86 27.55 -18.49 45.44
N SER A 87 26.42 -18.57 46.16
CA SER A 87 25.64 -17.47 46.78
C SER A 87 24.86 -16.43 45.93
N PRO A 88 23.85 -15.73 46.52
CA PRO A 88 22.93 -14.81 45.84
C PRO A 88 23.39 -13.33 45.87
N PRO A 89 22.72 -12.42 45.13
CA PRO A 89 23.11 -11.00 45.06
C PRO A 89 22.86 -10.26 46.39
N VAL A 90 23.92 -9.65 46.93
CA VAL A 90 23.87 -8.74 48.08
C VAL A 90 23.53 -7.31 47.60
N ILE A 91 22.73 -6.59 48.39
CA ILE A 91 22.43 -5.18 48.18
C ILE A 91 23.71 -4.36 48.32
N ILE A 92 24.11 -3.62 47.28
CA ILE A 92 25.30 -2.76 47.32
C ILE A 92 24.87 -1.35 47.78
N ASP A 93 25.11 -1.07 49.07
CA ASP A 93 25.26 0.29 49.57
C ASP A 93 26.53 0.92 48.97
N THR A 94 26.40 1.91 48.08
CA THR A 94 27.53 2.73 47.64
C THR A 94 27.69 3.97 48.53
N LYS A 95 28.35 3.78 49.69
CA LYS A 95 28.88 4.92 50.46
C LYS A 95 29.91 5.68 49.62
N SER A 96 29.74 7.00 49.50
CA SER A 96 30.83 7.93 49.22
C SER A 96 31.27 8.62 50.51
N HIS A 97 32.31 8.07 51.13
CA HIS A 97 33.24 8.84 51.95
C HIS A 97 33.97 9.88 51.07
N SER A 98 34.55 10.97 51.57
CA SER A 98 34.52 11.62 52.89
C SER A 98 35.38 12.89 52.79
N MET A 99 35.05 13.98 53.49
CA MET A 99 35.99 15.04 53.91
C MET A 99 35.27 16.00 54.88
N ILE A 100 35.56 15.85 56.17
CA ILE A 100 35.51 16.80 57.30
C ILE A 100 35.62 15.91 58.54
N ASP A 101 36.79 15.95 59.18
CA ASP A 101 37.15 15.11 60.33
C ASP A 101 36.99 15.86 61.66
N GLU A 102 36.75 15.08 62.73
CA GLU A 102 37.31 15.20 64.09
C GLU A 102 37.26 16.57 64.88
N ASN A 103 37.12 16.61 66.22
CA ASN A 103 36.81 15.55 67.18
C ASN A 103 36.12 16.03 68.48
N THR A 104 35.63 15.02 69.20
CA THR A 104 35.06 14.94 70.56
C THR A 104 35.57 15.83 71.72
N ARG A 105 34.71 15.89 72.77
CA ARG A 105 34.93 16.17 74.22
C ARG A 105 34.98 17.62 74.75
N PRO A 106 34.20 17.93 75.80
CA PRO A 106 34.67 18.68 76.97
C PRO A 106 35.34 17.72 77.98
N PHE A 107 36.40 18.16 78.69
CA PHE A 107 37.10 17.33 79.68
C PHE A 107 37.43 18.09 80.99
N THR A 108 37.95 17.36 81.96
CA THR A 108 37.91 17.68 83.40
C THR A 108 39.25 18.12 84.01
N ILE A 109 39.18 19.05 84.99
CA ILE A 109 39.91 19.08 86.28
C ILE A 109 41.47 19.04 86.28
N ASN A 110 42.07 20.05 86.94
CA ASN A 110 43.45 20.10 87.52
C ASN A 110 44.65 20.10 86.52
N THR A 111 45.87 20.59 86.85
CA THR A 111 46.40 21.30 88.06
C THR A 111 47.64 22.14 87.69
N HIS A 112 47.90 23.25 88.42
CA HIS A 112 49.23 23.87 88.62
C HIS A 112 49.98 24.44 87.37
N GLN A 113 50.98 25.33 87.46
CA GLN A 113 51.69 25.97 88.60
C GLN A 113 52.30 27.34 88.19
N HIS A 114 52.45 28.27 89.15
CA HIS A 114 53.46 29.37 89.23
C HIS A 114 53.65 30.38 88.06
N LEU A 115 53.85 31.69 88.25
CA LEU A 115 53.97 32.66 89.38
C LEU A 115 53.57 34.08 88.83
N TYR A 116 53.67 35.26 89.45
CA TYR A 116 54.33 35.80 90.68
C TYR A 116 53.63 37.14 91.10
N ASN A 117 53.98 37.67 92.28
CA ASN A 117 54.13 39.10 92.67
C ASN A 117 53.25 40.22 92.04
N THR A 118 52.51 41.08 92.77
CA THR A 118 52.21 41.16 94.24
C THR A 118 50.84 41.90 94.46
N THR A 119 50.49 42.85 95.37
CA THR A 119 51.17 43.70 96.38
C THR A 119 50.18 44.32 97.41
N ARG A 120 50.65 44.54 98.65
CA ARG A 120 50.42 45.60 99.69
C ARG A 120 49.29 46.66 99.50
N GLU A 121 48.58 47.19 100.51
CA GLU A 121 48.68 47.12 102.01
C GLU A 121 47.42 47.67 102.75
N ARG A 122 47.08 47.08 103.94
CA ARG A 122 46.83 47.66 105.30
C ARG A 122 45.88 48.86 105.56
N ASP A 123 45.41 49.15 106.79
CA ASP A 123 45.19 48.45 108.09
C ASP A 123 44.09 49.22 108.86
N CYS A 124 43.40 48.69 109.88
CA CYS A 124 43.63 48.91 111.34
C CYS A 124 42.31 48.61 112.09
N ASP A 125 42.22 48.43 113.43
CA ASP A 125 43.09 47.73 114.40
C ASP A 125 42.30 47.56 115.73
N GLU A 126 42.38 46.41 116.42
CA GLU A 126 41.82 46.21 117.78
C GLU A 126 42.60 45.10 118.54
N TYR A 127 42.99 45.32 119.80
CA TYR A 127 43.73 44.33 120.61
C TYR A 127 43.47 44.42 122.14
N HIS A 128 43.88 43.37 122.86
CA HIS A 128 43.43 43.02 124.22
C HIS A 128 44.08 43.75 125.43
N TYR A 129 43.45 43.51 126.59
CA TYR A 129 43.58 44.18 127.90
C TYR A 129 44.43 43.39 128.92
N ARG A 130 45.20 44.04 129.82
CA ARG A 130 45.74 43.39 131.04
C ARG A 130 46.24 44.33 132.18
N SER A 131 45.38 44.50 133.20
CA SER A 131 45.62 44.43 134.67
C SER A 131 46.74 45.24 135.40
N SER A 132 46.34 45.82 136.55
CA SER A 132 47.13 46.19 137.75
C SER A 132 48.01 47.46 137.69
N ARG A 133 48.22 48.23 138.78
CA ARG A 133 47.95 48.00 140.23
C ARG A 133 47.86 49.33 141.04
N ASP A 134 47.21 49.30 142.22
CA ASP A 134 47.31 50.16 143.45
C ASP A 134 47.41 51.72 143.29
N ASN A 135 46.66 52.60 143.97
CA ASN A 135 45.61 52.53 145.03
C ASN A 135 44.67 53.80 144.86
N ASP A 136 43.91 54.43 145.78
CA ASP A 136 43.70 54.43 147.25
C ASP A 136 42.35 55.15 147.63
N ASN A 137 41.95 55.16 148.92
CA ASN A 137 40.76 55.79 149.58
C ASN A 137 39.34 55.23 149.24
N ASP A 138 38.48 55.10 150.27
CA ASP A 138 37.41 54.09 150.29
C ASP A 138 35.92 54.57 150.31
N ASP A 139 35.62 55.82 150.69
CA ASP A 139 34.23 56.28 150.98
C ASP A 139 33.35 56.64 149.75
N ILE A 140 33.76 56.28 148.52
CA ILE A 140 33.04 56.64 147.27
C ILE A 140 32.30 55.43 146.64
N ASN A 141 32.57 54.21 147.10
CA ASN A 141 32.21 52.97 146.42
C ASN A 141 30.70 52.66 146.32
N GLU A 142 29.85 53.19 147.21
CA GLU A 142 28.44 52.78 147.29
C GLU A 142 27.53 53.37 146.19
N ILE A 143 27.81 54.58 145.70
CA ILE A 143 26.98 55.25 144.67
C ILE A 143 27.27 54.69 143.26
N TYR A 144 28.52 54.28 143.01
CA TYR A 144 28.97 53.80 141.69
C TYR A 144 28.40 52.42 141.32
N THR A 145 28.16 51.55 142.31
CA THR A 145 27.66 50.19 142.09
C THR A 145 26.19 50.12 141.68
N SER A 146 25.38 51.12 142.04
CA SER A 146 23.96 51.19 141.65
C SER A 146 23.79 51.55 140.16
N THR A 147 24.47 52.60 139.70
CA THR A 147 24.32 53.12 138.33
C THR A 147 24.83 52.17 137.25
N LEU A 148 25.89 51.40 137.52
CA LEU A 148 26.34 50.32 136.63
C LEU A 148 25.23 49.28 136.38
N ARG A 149 24.44 48.95 137.41
CA ARG A 149 23.41 47.90 137.36
C ARG A 149 22.21 48.29 136.50
N GLU A 150 21.88 49.58 136.42
CA GLU A 150 20.85 50.09 135.50
C GLU A 150 21.36 50.12 134.05
N LEU A 151 22.63 50.50 133.86
CA LEU A 151 23.29 50.57 132.55
C LEU A 151 23.40 49.18 131.91
N ASP A 152 23.72 48.14 132.67
CA ASP A 152 23.73 46.76 132.18
C ASP A 152 22.32 46.21 131.91
N ASN A 153 21.30 46.58 132.69
CA ASN A 153 19.90 46.27 132.35
C ASN A 153 19.44 46.95 131.04
N GLU A 154 19.91 48.16 130.75
CA GLU A 154 19.63 48.85 129.48
C GLU A 154 20.41 48.27 128.28
N ARG A 155 21.62 47.75 128.52
CA ARG A 155 22.37 46.96 127.52
C ARG A 155 21.65 45.66 127.19
N ASP A 156 21.17 44.94 128.20
CA ASP A 156 20.51 43.65 128.01
C ASP A 156 19.17 43.78 127.27
N LYS A 157 18.40 44.85 127.55
CA LYS A 157 17.21 45.21 126.75
C LYS A 157 17.55 45.56 125.30
N ARG A 158 18.59 46.39 125.07
CA ARG A 158 19.04 46.72 123.70
C ARG A 158 19.45 45.47 122.95
N TRP A 159 20.24 44.60 123.56
CA TRP A 159 20.71 43.38 122.93
C TRP A 159 19.57 42.45 122.51
N ARG A 160 18.54 42.29 123.34
CA ARG A 160 17.31 41.53 122.97
C ARG A 160 16.57 42.18 121.80
N ALA A 161 16.38 43.51 121.83
CA ALA A 161 15.76 44.24 120.74
C ALA A 161 16.58 44.16 119.43
N GLU A 162 17.91 44.16 119.51
CA GLU A 162 18.81 43.96 118.36
C GLU A 162 18.72 42.53 117.81
N GLN A 163 18.64 41.49 118.65
CA GLN A 163 18.39 40.13 118.16
C GLN A 163 17.02 39.99 117.49
N GLU A 164 15.98 40.65 118.02
CA GLU A 164 14.63 40.62 117.45
C GLU A 164 14.54 41.42 116.13
N ILE A 165 15.20 42.58 116.05
CA ILE A 165 15.39 43.35 114.80
C ILE A 165 16.20 42.55 113.77
N LYS A 166 17.20 41.79 114.21
CA LYS A 166 18.01 40.92 113.33
C LYS A 166 17.16 39.77 112.77
N HIS A 167 16.43 39.06 113.64
CA HIS A 167 15.48 38.00 113.26
C HIS A 167 14.40 38.52 112.29
N LEU A 168 13.85 39.71 112.52
CA LEU A 168 12.91 40.35 111.61
C LEU A 168 13.56 40.74 110.27
N ASN A 169 14.81 41.21 110.26
CA ASN A 169 15.54 41.46 109.02
C ASN A 169 15.83 40.18 108.24
N ASP A 170 16.20 39.09 108.92
CA ASP A 170 16.44 37.79 108.30
C ASP A 170 15.14 37.24 107.67
N ILE A 171 14.00 37.34 108.36
CA ILE A 171 12.66 37.03 107.80
C ILE A 171 12.33 37.92 106.59
N ILE A 172 12.58 39.24 106.67
CA ILE A 172 12.36 40.18 105.55
C ILE A 172 13.26 39.82 104.36
N ASN A 173 14.49 39.36 104.60
CA ASN A 173 15.42 38.94 103.56
C ASN A 173 15.01 37.58 102.95
N GLU A 174 14.48 36.64 103.73
CA GLU A 174 13.84 35.43 103.18
C GLU A 174 12.62 35.76 102.31
N PHE A 175 11.75 36.68 102.73
CA PHE A 175 10.60 37.10 101.92
C PHE A 175 11.03 37.81 100.63
N LYS A 176 12.04 38.69 100.68
CA LYS A 176 12.64 39.31 99.48
C LYS A 176 13.23 38.25 98.54
N LYS A 177 13.96 37.27 99.08
CA LYS A 177 14.54 36.16 98.31
C LYS A 177 13.43 35.33 97.66
N ARG A 178 12.46 34.85 98.42
CA ARG A 178 11.32 34.05 97.92
C ARG A 178 10.49 34.81 96.86
N ALA A 179 10.34 36.12 97.00
CA ALA A 179 9.70 36.96 95.97
C ALA A 179 10.54 37.11 94.69
N ASN A 180 11.87 37.18 94.81
CA ASN A 180 12.77 37.19 93.66
C ASN A 180 12.82 35.83 92.96
N ASP A 181 12.94 34.74 93.73
CA ASP A 181 12.88 33.36 93.26
C ASP A 181 11.56 33.10 92.50
N GLY A 182 10.44 33.64 93.02
CA GLY A 182 9.14 33.64 92.36
C GLY A 182 9.14 34.32 90.99
N ARG A 183 9.70 35.53 90.88
CA ARG A 183 9.83 36.25 89.58
C ARG A 183 10.75 35.52 88.60
N THR A 184 11.84 34.91 89.07
CA THR A 184 12.71 34.11 88.20
C THR A 184 11.99 32.85 87.70
N ASN A 185 11.20 32.18 88.55
CA ASN A 185 10.38 31.05 88.15
C ASN A 185 9.28 31.45 87.14
N GLU A 186 8.62 32.60 87.35
CA GLU A 186 7.65 33.16 86.40
C GLU A 186 8.28 33.48 85.04
N THR A 187 9.49 34.05 85.04
CA THR A 187 10.28 34.31 83.82
C THR A 187 10.65 33.01 83.08
N ILE A 188 11.12 31.99 83.82
CA ILE A 188 11.46 30.68 83.28
C ILE A 188 10.20 29.98 82.71
N LEU A 189 9.05 30.07 83.38
CA LEU A 189 7.79 29.52 82.90
C LEU A 189 7.28 30.24 81.64
N HIS A 190 7.47 31.56 81.54
CA HIS A 190 7.15 32.31 80.33
C HIS A 190 8.06 31.89 79.17
N GLU A 191 9.39 31.83 79.37
CA GLU A 191 10.33 31.31 78.38
C GLU A 191 9.99 29.88 77.93
N LEU A 192 9.65 28.99 78.87
CA LEU A 192 9.25 27.62 78.55
C LEU A 192 7.98 27.62 77.69
N THR A 193 7.00 28.45 78.04
CA THR A 193 5.73 28.60 77.32
C THR A 193 5.94 29.10 75.89
N GLU A 194 6.78 30.11 75.67
CA GLU A 194 7.11 30.58 74.31
C GLU A 194 7.90 29.52 73.53
N LYS A 195 8.85 28.80 74.16
CA LYS A 195 9.55 27.66 73.55
C LYS A 195 8.58 26.52 73.16
N HIS A 196 7.52 26.29 73.93
CA HIS A 196 6.45 25.34 73.59
C HIS A 196 5.53 25.86 72.46
N LYS A 197 5.16 27.14 72.46
CA LYS A 197 4.40 27.76 71.36
C LYS A 197 5.17 27.70 70.04
N GLN A 198 6.48 27.97 70.07
CA GLN A 198 7.35 27.89 68.90
C GLN A 198 7.39 26.47 68.33
N ARG A 199 7.65 25.45 69.17
CA ARG A 199 7.60 24.04 68.74
C ARG A 199 6.25 23.66 68.13
N LEU A 200 5.13 24.10 68.73
CA LEU A 200 3.79 23.86 68.21
C LEU A 200 3.53 24.58 66.87
N ALA A 201 4.16 25.73 66.62
CA ALA A 201 4.13 26.40 65.33
C ALA A 201 4.99 25.66 64.29
N ASP A 202 6.20 25.22 64.65
CA ASP A 202 7.08 24.42 63.79
C ASP A 202 6.42 23.09 63.39
N GLU A 203 5.74 22.41 64.32
CA GLU A 203 4.97 21.19 64.08
C GLU A 203 3.77 21.44 63.16
N LYS A 204 3.05 22.55 63.33
CA LYS A 204 1.96 22.96 62.42
C LYS A 204 2.45 23.28 61.02
N SER A 205 3.61 23.94 60.87
CA SER A 205 4.24 24.16 59.56
C SER A 205 4.55 22.83 58.90
N LYS A 206 5.29 21.95 59.59
CA LYS A 206 5.64 20.61 59.08
C LYS A 206 4.42 19.78 58.71
N PHE A 207 3.32 19.89 59.47
CA PHE A 207 2.06 19.23 59.13
C PHE A 207 1.42 19.80 57.86
N GLN A 208 1.47 21.12 57.65
CA GLN A 208 1.01 21.76 56.41
C GLN A 208 1.89 21.36 55.22
N ASP A 209 3.22 21.35 55.38
CA ASP A 209 4.19 20.91 54.37
C ASP A 209 3.93 19.45 53.96
N LEU A 210 3.78 18.54 54.94
CA LEU A 210 3.43 17.13 54.71
C LEU A 210 2.06 16.96 54.06
N THR A 211 1.07 17.81 54.40
CA THR A 211 -0.25 17.79 53.76
C THR A 211 -0.16 18.20 52.29
N ALA A 212 0.57 19.27 51.98
CA ALA A 212 0.81 19.72 50.61
C ALA A 212 1.55 18.66 49.77
N ILE A 213 2.56 18.01 50.35
CA ILE A 213 3.29 16.90 49.72
C ILE A 213 2.35 15.71 49.46
N LEU A 214 1.49 15.34 50.42
CA LEU A 214 0.50 14.28 50.24
C LEU A 214 -0.52 14.61 49.15
N ASP A 215 -0.91 15.87 48.99
CA ASP A 215 -1.84 16.29 47.94
C ASP A 215 -1.18 16.37 46.55
N ASP A 216 0.10 16.72 46.43
CA ASP A 216 0.88 16.54 45.19
C ASP A 216 0.95 15.05 44.80
N TYR A 217 1.29 14.17 45.74
CA TYR A 217 1.32 12.73 45.48
C TYR A 217 -0.05 12.17 45.06
N LYS A 218 -1.17 12.64 45.65
CA LYS A 218 -2.54 12.27 45.20
C LYS A 218 -2.85 12.80 43.79
N ALA A 219 -2.45 14.03 43.47
CA ALA A 219 -2.68 14.63 42.16
C ALA A 219 -1.87 13.89 41.07
N ARG A 220 -0.61 13.55 41.36
CA ARG A 220 0.26 12.77 40.49
C ARG A 220 -0.23 11.33 40.32
N LEU A 221 -0.68 10.69 41.39
CA LEU A 221 -1.29 9.35 41.32
C LEU A 221 -2.48 9.35 40.36
N ARG A 222 -3.45 10.26 40.56
CA ARG A 222 -4.60 10.43 39.66
C ARG A 222 -4.18 10.68 38.21
N SER A 223 -3.18 11.54 37.99
CA SER A 223 -2.66 11.80 36.64
C SER A 223 -2.07 10.53 36.00
N THR A 224 -1.37 9.68 36.77
CA THR A 224 -0.89 8.38 36.27
C THR A 224 -2.00 7.35 36.07
N GLU A 225 -3.07 7.39 36.87
CA GLU A 225 -4.26 6.55 36.70
C GLU A 225 -5.05 6.92 35.43
N ASP A 226 -5.23 8.22 35.17
CA ASP A 226 -5.84 8.75 33.93
C ASP A 226 -4.99 8.41 32.70
N GLN A 227 -3.66 8.57 32.79
CA GLN A 227 -2.74 8.15 31.73
C GLN A 227 -2.86 6.64 31.46
N LEU A 228 -2.81 5.79 32.50
CA LEU A 228 -2.97 4.34 32.37
C LEU A 228 -4.34 3.95 31.79
N SER A 229 -5.41 4.65 32.17
CA SER A 229 -6.76 4.50 31.60
C SER A 229 -6.78 4.86 30.11
N SER A 230 -6.09 5.92 29.71
CA SER A 230 -5.95 6.31 28.30
C SER A 230 -5.16 5.28 27.48
N TYR A 231 -4.04 4.76 28.02
CA TYR A 231 -3.24 3.72 27.36
C TYR A 231 -3.99 2.40 27.23
N LYS A 232 -4.78 1.98 28.23
CA LYS A 232 -5.64 0.78 28.14
C LYS A 232 -6.67 0.92 27.03
N LYS A 233 -7.36 2.07 26.93
CA LYS A 233 -8.32 2.34 25.85
C LYS A 233 -7.66 2.33 24.46
N ALA A 234 -6.46 2.91 24.34
CA ALA A 234 -5.68 2.87 23.10
C ALA A 234 -5.20 1.44 22.74
N GLN A 235 -4.87 0.63 23.73
CA GLN A 235 -4.53 -0.78 23.55
C GLN A 235 -5.76 -1.59 23.09
N GLU A 236 -6.93 -1.35 23.67
CA GLU A 236 -8.19 -2.00 23.28
C GLU A 236 -8.59 -1.65 21.84
N THR A 237 -8.51 -0.37 21.43
CA THR A 237 -8.79 0.01 20.04
C THR A 237 -7.76 -0.55 19.06
N ASN A 238 -6.48 -0.62 19.43
CA ASN A 238 -5.45 -1.28 18.62
C ASN A 238 -5.70 -2.79 18.48
N LEU A 239 -6.12 -3.48 19.54
CA LEU A 239 -6.48 -4.90 19.49
C LEU A 239 -7.74 -5.16 18.64
N GLN A 240 -8.71 -4.24 18.64
CA GLN A 240 -9.86 -4.30 17.74
C GLN A 240 -9.43 -4.10 16.27
N LEU A 241 -8.56 -3.12 15.99
CA LEU A 241 -8.01 -2.90 14.65
C LEU A 241 -7.19 -4.09 14.14
N ILE A 242 -6.36 -4.70 14.99
CA ILE A 242 -5.61 -5.92 14.64
C ILE A 242 -6.59 -7.04 14.24
N LYS A 243 -7.65 -7.28 15.01
CA LYS A 243 -8.66 -8.30 14.68
C LYS A 243 -9.40 -8.03 13.37
N THR A 244 -9.69 -6.77 13.01
CA THR A 244 -10.31 -6.46 11.71
C THR A 244 -9.32 -6.62 10.56
N LEU A 245 -8.04 -6.33 10.76
CA LEU A 245 -6.98 -6.58 9.77
C LEU A 245 -6.72 -8.08 9.58
N GLU A 246 -6.65 -8.88 10.65
CA GLU A 246 -6.58 -10.35 10.61
C GLU A 246 -7.77 -10.95 9.84
N SER A 247 -8.99 -10.47 10.13
CA SER A 247 -10.21 -10.89 9.44
C SER A 247 -10.24 -10.50 7.95
N SER A 248 -9.59 -9.39 7.58
CA SER A 248 -9.45 -8.95 6.18
C SER A 248 -8.39 -9.78 5.45
N LEU A 249 -7.24 -10.03 6.11
CA LEU A 249 -6.14 -10.82 5.58
C LEU A 249 -6.58 -12.27 5.33
N SER A 250 -7.32 -12.88 6.26
CA SER A 250 -7.87 -14.24 6.06
C SER A 250 -8.82 -14.33 4.86
N LYS A 251 -9.58 -13.29 4.53
CA LYS A 251 -10.41 -13.24 3.31
C LYS A 251 -9.57 -13.13 2.05
N LEU A 252 -8.58 -12.24 2.04
CA LEU A 252 -7.64 -12.11 0.92
C LEU A 252 -6.84 -13.40 0.68
N GLU A 253 -6.53 -14.15 1.73
CA GLU A 253 -5.92 -15.49 1.62
C GLU A 253 -6.90 -16.54 1.06
N SER A 254 -8.19 -16.53 1.42
CA SER A 254 -9.18 -17.42 0.80
C SER A 254 -9.40 -17.10 -0.67
N GLU A 255 -9.61 -15.82 -1.02
CA GLU A 255 -9.79 -15.35 -2.40
C GLU A 255 -8.56 -15.70 -3.27
N LYS A 256 -7.35 -15.50 -2.75
CA LYS A 256 -6.10 -15.89 -3.41
C LYS A 256 -5.98 -17.39 -3.62
N ASN A 257 -6.45 -18.21 -2.69
CA ASN A 257 -6.44 -19.67 -2.84
C ASN A 257 -7.49 -20.15 -3.84
N GLU A 258 -8.70 -19.56 -3.86
CA GLU A 258 -9.71 -19.82 -4.88
C GLU A 258 -9.21 -19.47 -6.29
N LEU A 259 -8.60 -18.28 -6.47
CA LEU A 259 -7.98 -17.89 -7.74
C LEU A 259 -6.95 -18.93 -8.20
N ARG A 260 -6.04 -19.35 -7.32
CA ARG A 260 -5.04 -20.40 -7.61
C ARG A 260 -5.69 -21.75 -7.94
N ILE A 261 -6.83 -22.10 -7.36
CA ILE A 261 -7.58 -23.31 -7.74
C ILE A 261 -8.07 -23.15 -9.19
N THR A 262 -8.75 -22.05 -9.54
CA THR A 262 -9.25 -21.86 -10.92
C THR A 262 -8.14 -21.76 -11.97
N GLU A 263 -6.97 -21.23 -11.62
CA GLU A 263 -5.79 -21.23 -12.49
C GLU A 263 -5.23 -22.63 -12.71
N ASN A 264 -5.09 -23.44 -11.65
CA ASN A 264 -4.68 -24.83 -11.77
C ASN A 264 -5.69 -25.68 -12.56
N GLU A 265 -6.99 -25.39 -12.46
CA GLU A 265 -8.02 -26.04 -13.30
C GLU A 265 -7.90 -25.64 -14.77
N LYS A 266 -7.65 -24.36 -15.07
CA LYS A 266 -7.36 -23.91 -16.45
C LYS A 266 -6.12 -24.61 -17.01
N ILE A 267 -5.03 -24.70 -16.23
CA ILE A 267 -3.81 -25.43 -16.61
C ILE A 267 -4.13 -26.89 -16.93
N ARG A 268 -4.81 -27.61 -16.02
CA ARG A 268 -5.26 -29.01 -16.23
C ARG A 268 -6.20 -29.20 -17.42
N ASN A 269 -6.94 -28.17 -17.81
CA ASN A 269 -7.78 -28.19 -19.02
C ASN A 269 -6.92 -28.06 -20.29
N TRP A 270 -5.93 -27.16 -20.28
CA TRP A 270 -4.97 -27.03 -21.38
C TRP A 270 -4.07 -28.25 -21.53
N GLU A 271 -3.57 -28.83 -20.44
CA GLU A 271 -2.82 -30.10 -20.44
C GLU A 271 -3.64 -31.23 -21.07
N ARG A 272 -4.89 -31.42 -20.63
CA ARG A 272 -5.79 -32.44 -21.20
C ARG A 272 -6.08 -32.20 -22.69
N ARG A 273 -6.28 -30.94 -23.12
CA ARG A 273 -6.51 -30.66 -24.55
C ARG A 273 -5.24 -30.82 -25.38
N SER A 274 -4.07 -30.48 -24.85
CA SER A 274 -2.77 -30.71 -25.49
C SER A 274 -2.52 -32.21 -25.69
N ASN A 275 -2.70 -33.03 -24.66
CA ASN A 275 -2.54 -34.48 -24.74
C ASN A 275 -3.54 -35.12 -25.74
N SER A 276 -4.78 -34.63 -25.76
CA SER A 276 -5.80 -35.04 -26.74
C SER A 276 -5.38 -34.70 -28.18
N LEU A 277 -4.89 -33.48 -28.43
CA LEU A 277 -4.41 -33.05 -29.75
C LEU A 277 -3.13 -33.76 -30.18
N GLN A 278 -2.23 -34.09 -29.24
CA GLN A 278 -1.03 -34.88 -29.53
C GLN A 278 -1.42 -36.29 -29.99
N HIS A 279 -2.34 -36.95 -29.28
CA HIS A 279 -2.79 -38.29 -29.65
C HIS A 279 -3.53 -38.31 -31.00
N GLU A 280 -4.35 -37.29 -31.27
CA GLU A 280 -4.98 -37.06 -32.59
C GLU A 280 -3.91 -36.92 -33.70
N ASN A 281 -2.81 -36.20 -33.43
CA ASN A 281 -1.69 -36.05 -34.35
C ASN A 281 -0.92 -37.37 -34.56
N GLU A 282 -0.70 -38.16 -33.50
CA GLU A 282 -0.08 -39.49 -33.56
C GLU A 282 -0.88 -40.47 -34.43
N ILE A 283 -2.22 -40.43 -34.35
CA ILE A 283 -3.12 -41.21 -35.21
C ILE A 283 -3.02 -40.74 -36.66
N LEU A 284 -3.16 -39.44 -36.92
CA LEU A 284 -3.05 -38.86 -38.28
C LEU A 284 -1.70 -39.16 -38.94
N GLN A 285 -0.60 -39.22 -38.16
CA GLN A 285 0.72 -39.63 -38.66
C GLN A 285 0.79 -41.13 -39.03
N GLN A 286 0.00 -41.99 -38.40
CA GLN A 286 -0.11 -43.42 -38.76
C GLN A 286 -0.99 -43.61 -40.00
N GLU A 287 -2.13 -42.93 -40.08
CA GLU A 287 -3.00 -42.92 -41.26
C GLU A 287 -2.24 -42.42 -42.50
N LEU A 288 -1.48 -41.32 -42.36
CA LEU A 288 -0.68 -40.75 -43.45
C LEU A 288 0.45 -41.68 -43.93
N LYS A 289 0.99 -42.54 -43.06
CA LYS A 289 1.92 -43.61 -43.47
C LYS A 289 1.19 -44.69 -44.28
N THR A 290 0.02 -45.12 -43.80
CA THR A 290 -0.82 -46.14 -44.46
C THR A 290 -1.26 -45.69 -45.85
N ILE A 291 -1.74 -44.45 -45.98
CA ILE A 291 -2.17 -43.86 -47.26
C ILE A 291 -0.98 -43.72 -48.23
N LYS A 292 0.23 -43.38 -47.75
CA LYS A 292 1.44 -43.36 -48.59
C LYS A 292 1.81 -44.74 -49.12
N GLN A 293 1.62 -45.80 -48.32
CA GLN A 293 1.86 -47.17 -48.76
C GLN A 293 0.84 -47.61 -49.82
N GLN A 294 -0.45 -47.38 -49.58
CA GLN A 294 -1.53 -47.65 -50.54
C GLN A 294 -1.35 -46.89 -51.86
N LEU A 295 -0.92 -45.61 -51.80
CA LEU A 295 -0.62 -44.82 -52.99
C LEU A 295 0.52 -45.43 -53.82
N HIS A 296 1.54 -45.98 -53.16
CA HIS A 296 2.66 -46.64 -53.84
C HIS A 296 2.22 -47.95 -54.51
N GLU A 297 1.41 -48.76 -53.83
CA GLU A 297 0.80 -49.98 -54.38
C GLU A 297 -0.08 -49.65 -55.61
N CYS A 298 -0.92 -48.62 -55.53
CA CYS A 298 -1.68 -48.12 -56.68
C CYS A 298 -0.79 -47.64 -57.83
N GLN A 299 0.34 -46.98 -57.57
CA GLN A 299 1.29 -46.56 -58.61
C GLN A 299 1.90 -47.75 -59.38
N GLN A 300 2.21 -48.85 -58.67
CA GLN A 300 2.67 -50.09 -59.31
C GLN A 300 1.56 -50.74 -60.16
N LEU A 301 0.31 -50.70 -59.70
CA LEU A 301 -0.83 -51.20 -60.47
C LEU A 301 -1.10 -50.35 -61.74
N TYR A 302 -1.02 -49.02 -61.66
CA TYR A 302 -1.19 -48.14 -62.83
C TYR A 302 -0.09 -48.38 -63.87
N THR A 303 1.18 -48.44 -63.48
CA THR A 303 2.27 -48.74 -64.42
C THR A 303 2.13 -50.13 -65.06
N THR A 304 1.68 -51.13 -64.31
CA THR A 304 1.35 -52.47 -64.84
C THR A 304 0.18 -52.43 -65.84
N ARG A 305 -0.85 -51.61 -65.57
CA ARG A 305 -2.03 -51.46 -66.43
C ARG A 305 -1.70 -50.71 -67.72
N ASP A 306 -0.92 -49.64 -67.69
CA ASP A 306 -0.54 -48.87 -68.87
C ASP A 306 0.29 -49.69 -69.86
N ILE A 307 1.11 -50.64 -69.37
CA ILE A 307 1.84 -51.59 -70.20
C ILE A 307 0.85 -52.50 -70.97
N LYS A 308 -0.18 -53.04 -70.30
CA LYS A 308 -1.24 -53.84 -70.95
C LYS A 308 -2.08 -53.02 -71.92
N HIS A 309 -2.48 -51.81 -71.53
CA HIS A 309 -3.35 -50.97 -72.35
C HIS A 309 -2.65 -50.50 -73.65
N LYS A 310 -1.31 -50.38 -73.65
CA LYS A 310 -0.52 -50.18 -74.88
C LYS A 310 -0.56 -51.41 -75.80
N GLN A 311 -0.42 -52.62 -75.24
CA GLN A 311 -0.53 -53.89 -75.98
C GLN A 311 -1.95 -54.19 -76.49
N GLU A 312 -2.96 -53.52 -75.97
CA GLU A 312 -4.37 -53.59 -76.42
C GLU A 312 -4.66 -52.53 -77.49
N LEU A 313 -4.14 -51.30 -77.33
CA LEU A 313 -4.24 -50.24 -78.33
C LEU A 313 -3.48 -50.54 -79.64
N GLU A 314 -2.46 -51.40 -79.61
CA GLU A 314 -1.82 -51.95 -80.83
C GLU A 314 -2.74 -52.86 -81.65
N LYS A 315 -3.81 -53.42 -81.06
CA LYS A 315 -4.64 -54.47 -81.68
C LYS A 315 -5.97 -53.98 -82.24
N CYS A 316 -6.50 -52.86 -81.76
CA CYS A 316 -7.85 -52.40 -82.10
C CYS A 316 -7.87 -50.96 -82.63
N ARG A 317 -7.74 -50.81 -83.96
CA ARG A 317 -8.17 -49.59 -84.67
C ARG A 317 -9.56 -49.81 -85.25
N ILE A 318 -10.54 -49.06 -84.76
CA ILE A 318 -11.92 -49.02 -85.26
C ILE A 318 -12.11 -47.70 -86.01
N ASP A 319 -12.86 -47.71 -87.10
CA ASP A 319 -13.12 -46.52 -87.92
C ASP A 319 -14.09 -45.55 -87.23
N LEU A 320 -13.75 -44.26 -87.27
CA LEU A 320 -14.53 -43.16 -86.68
C LEU A 320 -15.74 -42.75 -87.54
N GLN A 321 -15.84 -43.23 -88.78
CA GLN A 321 -16.94 -42.90 -89.71
C GLN A 321 -18.12 -43.88 -89.67
N ALA A 322 -18.08 -44.91 -88.81
CA ALA A 322 -19.21 -45.84 -88.66
C ALA A 322 -20.48 -45.12 -88.19
N THR A 323 -21.64 -45.51 -88.74
CA THR A 323 -22.91 -44.83 -88.48
C THR A 323 -23.30 -44.85 -87.00
N GLU A 324 -22.97 -45.93 -86.28
CA GLU A 324 -23.21 -46.00 -84.82
C GLU A 324 -22.36 -44.99 -84.04
N VAL A 325 -21.11 -44.74 -84.47
CA VAL A 325 -20.23 -43.73 -83.87
C VAL A 325 -20.77 -42.32 -84.11
N GLN A 326 -21.27 -42.04 -85.31
CA GLN A 326 -21.93 -40.77 -85.64
C GLN A 326 -23.23 -40.57 -84.82
N GLN A 327 -24.02 -41.62 -84.62
CA GLN A 327 -25.25 -41.56 -83.82
C GLN A 327 -24.97 -41.35 -82.33
N TYR A 328 -23.96 -42.06 -81.79
CA TYR A 328 -23.48 -41.91 -80.41
C TYR A 328 -22.88 -40.51 -80.18
N LEU A 329 -22.07 -40.01 -81.13
CA LEU A 329 -21.52 -38.66 -81.09
C LEU A 329 -22.63 -37.60 -81.03
N LYS A 330 -23.70 -37.76 -81.82
CA LYS A 330 -24.86 -36.84 -81.77
C LYS A 330 -25.60 -36.89 -80.42
N GLN A 331 -25.78 -38.07 -79.84
CA GLN A 331 -26.39 -38.20 -78.51
C GLN A 331 -25.50 -37.59 -77.42
N GLU A 332 -24.18 -37.84 -77.43
CA GLU A 332 -23.28 -37.27 -76.43
C GLU A 332 -23.09 -35.76 -76.60
N ILE A 333 -23.12 -35.21 -77.84
CA ILE A 333 -23.19 -33.76 -78.07
C ILE A 333 -24.44 -33.17 -77.40
N GLN A 334 -25.63 -33.74 -77.66
CA GLN A 334 -26.86 -33.21 -77.06
C GLN A 334 -26.88 -33.38 -75.53
N ARG A 335 -26.37 -34.49 -75.00
CA ARG A 335 -26.19 -34.69 -73.55
C ARG A 335 -25.21 -33.68 -72.96
N LYS A 336 -24.16 -33.30 -73.69
CA LYS A 336 -23.21 -32.25 -73.30
C LYS A 336 -23.85 -30.87 -73.38
N GLU A 337 -24.70 -30.58 -74.35
CA GLU A 337 -25.45 -29.32 -74.40
C GLU A 337 -26.39 -29.16 -73.19
N ASP A 338 -27.14 -30.20 -72.83
CA ASP A 338 -28.04 -30.15 -71.67
C ASP A 338 -27.27 -30.06 -70.33
N ILE A 339 -26.10 -30.71 -70.23
CA ILE A 339 -25.17 -30.50 -69.11
C ILE A 339 -24.67 -29.03 -69.07
N HIS A 340 -24.27 -28.45 -70.20
CA HIS A 340 -23.85 -27.04 -70.23
C HIS A 340 -24.99 -26.07 -69.91
N ARG A 341 -26.23 -26.36 -70.34
CA ARG A 341 -27.42 -25.56 -69.97
C ARG A 341 -27.65 -25.57 -68.46
N THR A 342 -27.58 -26.75 -67.83
CA THR A 342 -27.79 -26.88 -66.38
C THR A 342 -26.65 -26.25 -65.57
N GLU A 343 -25.39 -26.38 -66.01
CA GLU A 343 -24.25 -25.66 -65.43
C GLU A 343 -24.39 -24.13 -65.58
N LEU A 344 -24.82 -23.65 -66.76
CA LEU A 344 -25.05 -22.22 -67.00
C LEU A 344 -26.12 -21.65 -66.06
N THR A 345 -27.25 -22.35 -65.89
CA THR A 345 -28.28 -21.93 -64.92
C THR A 345 -27.75 -21.94 -63.48
N HIS A 346 -26.99 -22.97 -63.09
CA HIS A 346 -26.41 -23.05 -61.75
C HIS A 346 -25.41 -21.91 -61.48
N GLN A 347 -24.55 -21.58 -62.44
CA GLN A 347 -23.64 -20.44 -62.31
C GLN A 347 -24.39 -19.10 -62.28
N GLN A 348 -25.50 -18.96 -63.00
CA GLN A 348 -26.31 -17.74 -62.99
C GLN A 348 -27.08 -17.56 -61.68
N GLU A 349 -27.63 -18.63 -61.09
CA GLU A 349 -28.17 -18.64 -59.72
C GLU A 349 -27.09 -18.28 -58.69
N LYS A 350 -25.89 -18.87 -58.83
CA LYS A 350 -24.75 -18.59 -57.95
C LYS A 350 -24.29 -17.13 -58.02
N LEU A 351 -24.27 -16.53 -59.22
CA LEU A 351 -24.01 -15.10 -59.40
C LEU A 351 -25.09 -14.23 -58.73
N GLN A 352 -26.36 -14.62 -58.79
CA GLN A 352 -27.45 -13.89 -58.09
C GLN A 352 -27.31 -14.00 -56.56
N SER A 353 -27.03 -15.21 -56.03
CA SER A 353 -26.81 -15.39 -54.59
C SER A 353 -25.62 -14.56 -54.08
N LEU A 354 -24.51 -14.56 -54.83
CA LEU A 354 -23.31 -13.79 -54.50
C LEU A 354 -23.55 -12.28 -54.60
N ALA A 355 -24.36 -11.81 -55.56
CA ALA A 355 -24.76 -10.40 -55.64
C ALA A 355 -25.63 -9.96 -54.44
N ILE A 356 -26.48 -10.85 -53.92
CA ILE A 356 -27.25 -10.61 -52.69
C ILE A 356 -26.33 -10.56 -51.46
N GLU A 357 -25.31 -11.43 -51.39
CA GLU A 357 -24.30 -11.40 -50.32
C GLU A 357 -23.44 -10.13 -50.38
N TYR A 358 -22.95 -9.72 -51.55
CA TYR A 358 -22.25 -8.44 -51.72
C TYR A 358 -23.10 -7.25 -51.30
N LYS A 359 -24.40 -7.23 -51.64
CA LYS A 359 -25.29 -6.14 -51.20
C LYS A 359 -25.43 -6.08 -49.67
N LYS A 360 -25.61 -7.22 -48.99
CA LYS A 360 -25.64 -7.26 -47.52
C LYS A 360 -24.34 -6.72 -46.93
N LEU A 361 -23.20 -7.09 -47.50
CA LEU A 361 -21.89 -6.61 -47.07
C LEU A 361 -21.73 -5.09 -47.29
N GLU A 362 -22.23 -4.54 -48.40
CA GLU A 362 -22.33 -3.08 -48.59
C GLU A 362 -23.21 -2.40 -47.53
N ASP A 363 -24.37 -2.97 -47.22
CA ASP A 363 -25.28 -2.42 -46.21
C ASP A 363 -24.65 -2.48 -44.79
N GLU A 364 -23.94 -3.57 -44.46
CA GLU A 364 -23.12 -3.69 -43.24
C GLU A 364 -21.99 -2.65 -43.17
N PHE A 365 -21.26 -2.42 -44.27
CA PHE A 365 -20.23 -1.36 -44.33
C PHE A 365 -20.84 0.05 -44.18
N ARG A 366 -22.01 0.31 -44.77
CA ARG A 366 -22.73 1.59 -44.62
C ARG A 366 -23.16 1.82 -43.18
N ASP A 367 -23.60 0.79 -42.45
CA ASP A 367 -23.97 0.91 -41.04
C ASP A 367 -22.76 0.99 -40.10
N ALA A 368 -21.66 0.27 -40.39
CA ALA A 368 -20.39 0.44 -39.69
C ALA A 368 -19.86 1.88 -39.80
N LEU A 369 -19.95 2.50 -40.98
CA LEU A 369 -19.59 3.91 -41.18
C LEU A 369 -20.48 4.86 -40.37
N LYS A 370 -21.81 4.62 -40.29
CA LYS A 370 -22.73 5.41 -39.43
C LYS A 370 -22.47 5.23 -37.93
N ILE A 371 -21.92 4.08 -37.50
CA ILE A 371 -21.52 3.84 -36.11
C ILE A 371 -20.25 4.65 -35.80
N GLU A 372 -19.24 4.53 -36.66
CA GLU A 372 -17.95 5.21 -36.47
C GLU A 372 -18.10 6.74 -36.62
N GLU A 373 -18.95 7.25 -37.51
CA GLU A 373 -19.28 8.67 -37.61
C GLU A 373 -19.84 9.23 -36.29
N ARG A 374 -20.82 8.54 -35.68
CA ARG A 374 -21.39 8.95 -34.38
C ARG A 374 -20.33 8.94 -33.28
N ARG A 375 -19.49 7.90 -33.24
CA ARG A 375 -18.35 7.81 -32.31
C ARG A 375 -17.35 8.95 -32.50
N TYR A 376 -17.04 9.36 -33.74
CA TYR A 376 -16.23 10.54 -34.02
C TYR A 376 -16.92 11.84 -33.56
N GLN A 377 -18.23 12.00 -33.76
CA GLN A 377 -18.98 13.15 -33.27
C GLN A 377 -19.01 13.22 -31.73
N GLU A 378 -19.10 12.08 -31.04
CA GLU A 378 -19.01 11.99 -29.57
C GLU A 378 -17.60 12.30 -29.05
N LEU A 379 -16.56 11.80 -29.72
CA LEU A 379 -15.17 12.12 -29.43
C LEU A 379 -14.87 13.62 -29.64
N LEU A 380 -15.44 14.23 -30.68
CA LEU A 380 -15.26 15.66 -30.97
C LEU A 380 -15.95 16.54 -29.91
N LYS A 381 -17.19 16.18 -29.51
CA LYS A 381 -17.91 16.87 -28.41
C LYS A 381 -17.19 16.74 -27.06
N THR A 382 -16.66 15.56 -26.73
CA THR A 382 -15.91 15.36 -25.49
C THR A 382 -14.57 16.11 -25.51
N ASN A 383 -13.88 16.16 -26.65
CA ASN A 383 -12.68 17.00 -26.82
C ASN A 383 -12.99 18.50 -26.67
N GLU A 384 -14.11 19.00 -27.21
CA GLU A 384 -14.55 20.39 -26.98
C GLU A 384 -14.81 20.69 -25.50
N ILE A 385 -15.37 19.74 -24.74
CA ILE A 385 -15.62 19.90 -23.30
C ILE A 385 -14.29 19.96 -22.54
N ILE A 386 -13.38 19.02 -22.83
CA ILE A 386 -12.03 18.98 -22.23
C ILE A 386 -11.24 20.26 -22.57
N GLN A 387 -11.36 20.79 -23.80
CA GLN A 387 -10.73 22.05 -24.17
C GLN A 387 -11.28 23.23 -23.35
N LYS A 388 -12.61 23.34 -23.21
CA LYS A 388 -13.25 24.39 -22.39
C LYS A 388 -12.87 24.28 -20.91
N GLU A 389 -12.75 23.07 -20.37
CA GLU A 389 -12.27 22.83 -19.00
C GLU A 389 -10.80 23.24 -18.85
N ASN A 390 -9.95 22.92 -19.82
CA ASN A 390 -8.53 23.31 -19.83
C ASN A 390 -8.37 24.83 -19.93
N GLU A 391 -9.15 25.52 -20.77
CA GLU A 391 -9.19 27.00 -20.86
C GLU A 391 -9.61 27.63 -19.50
N LEU A 392 -10.61 27.06 -18.82
CA LEU A 392 -11.02 27.47 -17.48
C LEU A 392 -9.92 27.25 -16.43
N LEU A 393 -9.30 26.06 -16.40
CA LEU A 393 -8.20 25.73 -15.51
C LEU A 393 -6.97 26.61 -15.74
N GLN A 394 -6.66 26.93 -17.01
CA GLN A 394 -5.59 27.86 -17.38
C GLN A 394 -5.88 29.27 -16.87
N SER A 395 -7.11 29.77 -17.02
CA SER A 395 -7.51 31.09 -16.50
C SER A 395 -7.42 31.14 -14.96
N SER A 396 -7.85 30.07 -14.27
CA SER A 396 -7.73 29.92 -12.82
C SER A 396 -6.26 29.92 -12.38
N SER A 397 -5.40 29.18 -13.09
CA SER A 397 -3.95 29.18 -12.85
C SER A 397 -3.33 30.58 -13.01
N THR A 398 -3.74 31.35 -14.01
CA THR A 398 -3.26 32.74 -14.17
C THR A 398 -3.74 33.66 -13.05
N ASN A 399 -4.99 33.50 -12.59
CA ASN A 399 -5.52 34.29 -11.47
C ASN A 399 -4.81 33.97 -10.14
N ILE A 400 -4.52 32.69 -9.88
CA ILE A 400 -3.74 32.26 -8.70
C ILE A 400 -2.32 32.84 -8.77
N LYS A 401 -1.65 32.77 -9.92
CA LYS A 401 -0.31 33.35 -10.11
C LYS A 401 -0.27 34.86 -9.92
N GLN A 402 -1.27 35.59 -10.42
CA GLN A 402 -1.39 37.04 -10.19
C GLN A 402 -1.61 37.37 -8.71
N ARG A 403 -2.41 36.55 -8.00
CA ARG A 403 -2.62 36.71 -6.56
C ARG A 403 -1.35 36.42 -5.76
N GLU A 404 -0.66 35.32 -6.03
CA GLU A 404 0.65 35.03 -5.42
C GLU A 404 1.65 36.17 -5.64
N GLU A 405 1.69 36.75 -6.84
CA GLU A 405 2.59 37.86 -7.16
C GLU A 405 2.21 39.16 -6.40
N SER A 406 0.93 39.36 -6.10
CA SER A 406 0.47 40.45 -5.22
C SER A 406 0.83 40.18 -3.75
N ASP A 407 0.63 38.95 -3.27
CA ASP A 407 0.95 38.55 -1.89
C ASP A 407 2.47 38.59 -1.66
N ARG A 408 3.30 38.19 -2.64
CA ARG A 408 4.76 38.32 -2.64
C ARG A 408 5.21 39.78 -2.53
N LYS A 409 4.56 40.71 -3.24
CA LYS A 409 4.83 42.15 -3.14
C LYS A 409 4.51 42.68 -1.75
N MET A 410 3.33 42.37 -1.22
CA MET A 410 2.94 42.75 0.15
C MET A 410 3.93 42.21 1.20
N VAL A 411 4.41 40.96 1.06
CA VAL A 411 5.44 40.39 1.95
C VAL A 411 6.77 41.13 1.81
N ASN A 412 7.19 41.51 0.61
CA ASN A 412 8.41 42.29 0.39
C ASN A 412 8.31 43.71 1.01
N ASP A 413 7.17 44.38 0.85
CA ASP A 413 6.94 45.72 1.42
C ASP A 413 6.92 45.67 2.95
N LEU A 414 6.24 44.68 3.53
CA LEU A 414 6.30 44.40 4.98
C LEU A 414 7.73 44.10 5.45
N MET A 415 8.52 43.38 4.66
CA MET A 415 9.93 43.08 4.97
C MET A 415 10.83 44.33 4.89
N VAL A 416 10.50 45.32 4.04
CA VAL A 416 11.16 46.64 4.03
C VAL A 416 10.78 47.42 5.28
N LEU A 417 9.48 47.51 5.60
CA LEU A 417 9.00 48.21 6.80
C LEU A 417 9.58 47.63 8.10
N VAL A 418 9.71 46.31 8.21
CA VAL A 418 10.37 45.65 9.36
C VAL A 418 11.85 46.00 9.45
N ARG A 419 12.56 46.13 8.31
CA ARG A 419 13.97 46.59 8.28
C ARG A 419 14.08 48.05 8.71
N GLU A 420 13.21 48.94 8.22
CA GLU A 420 13.17 50.34 8.65
C GLU A 420 12.88 50.48 10.15
N GLN A 421 11.86 49.78 10.68
CA GLN A 421 11.53 49.87 12.11
C GLN A 421 12.68 49.33 12.98
N LYS A 422 13.36 48.26 12.55
CA LYS A 422 14.57 47.77 13.22
C LYS A 422 15.69 48.82 13.22
N GLN A 423 15.91 49.52 12.11
CA GLN A 423 16.89 50.61 12.03
C GLN A 423 16.51 51.78 12.96
N ARG A 424 15.27 52.27 12.90
CA ARG A 424 14.78 53.36 13.75
C ARG A 424 14.89 53.03 15.26
N LEU A 425 14.65 51.77 15.63
CA LEU A 425 14.86 51.29 17.01
C LEU A 425 16.35 51.28 17.38
N GLN A 426 17.25 50.87 16.49
CA GLN A 426 18.70 50.89 16.73
C GLN A 426 19.25 52.33 16.82
N GLU A 427 18.73 53.26 16.02
CA GLU A 427 19.05 54.68 16.11
C GLU A 427 18.55 55.29 17.42
N ARG A 428 17.32 54.96 17.85
CA ARG A 428 16.76 55.37 19.14
C ARG A 428 17.52 54.79 20.34
N ALA A 429 18.06 53.57 20.23
CA ALA A 429 18.95 53.00 21.24
C ALA A 429 20.25 53.83 21.35
N LYS A 430 20.92 54.09 20.21
CA LYS A 430 22.15 54.92 20.17
C LYS A 430 21.94 56.32 20.74
N THR A 431 20.82 56.99 20.45
CA THR A 431 20.55 58.33 21.02
C THR A 431 20.26 58.26 22.52
N ASN A 432 19.59 57.22 23.00
CA ASN A 432 19.38 56.99 24.43
C ASN A 432 20.70 56.68 25.18
N ASP A 433 21.60 55.91 24.57
CA ASP A 433 22.93 55.63 25.12
C ASP A 433 23.77 56.90 25.20
N ASN A 434 23.76 57.73 24.14
CA ASN A 434 24.44 59.03 24.13
C ASN A 434 23.89 59.99 25.20
N LEU A 435 22.56 60.08 25.36
CA LEU A 435 21.94 60.87 26.43
C LEU A 435 22.30 60.32 27.82
N THR A 436 22.38 59.00 27.97
CA THR A 436 22.81 58.35 29.23
C THR A 436 24.28 58.67 29.55
N GLN A 437 25.16 58.71 28.55
CA GLN A 437 26.55 59.13 28.72
C GLN A 437 26.67 60.62 29.07
N GLN A 438 25.90 61.49 28.40
CA GLN A 438 25.84 62.93 28.73
C GLN A 438 25.34 63.17 30.15
N ASN A 439 24.28 62.49 30.59
CA ASN A 439 23.78 62.57 31.96
C ASN A 439 24.84 62.10 32.98
N LYS A 440 25.55 60.99 32.73
CA LYS A 440 26.68 60.56 33.57
C LYS A 440 27.82 61.59 33.63
N HIS A 441 28.12 62.28 32.53
CA HIS A 441 29.08 63.38 32.52
C HIS A 441 28.58 64.59 33.34
N LEU A 442 27.30 64.92 33.27
CA LEU A 442 26.71 66.00 34.08
C LEU A 442 26.72 65.65 35.58
N THR A 443 26.34 64.42 35.95
CA THR A 443 26.43 63.91 37.32
C THR A 443 27.86 64.00 37.85
N THR A 444 28.84 63.45 37.14
CA THR A 444 30.26 63.49 37.57
C THR A 444 30.87 64.89 37.57
N LYS A 445 30.32 65.83 36.80
CA LYS A 445 30.69 67.26 36.91
C LYS A 445 30.11 67.89 38.17
N LEU A 446 28.84 67.62 38.50
CA LEU A 446 28.18 68.13 39.70
C LEU A 446 28.79 67.55 40.99
N GLU A 447 29.14 66.27 40.99
CA GLU A 447 29.85 65.61 42.09
C GLU A 447 31.19 66.32 42.40
N ARG A 448 31.98 66.64 41.36
CA ARG A 448 33.23 67.42 41.52
C ARG A 448 32.99 68.80 42.12
N THR A 449 31.99 69.55 41.64
CA THR A 449 31.68 70.87 42.22
C THR A 449 31.15 70.78 43.64
N ILE A 450 30.47 69.69 44.01
CA ILE A 450 30.06 69.42 45.40
C ILE A 450 31.30 69.17 46.28
N ASP A 451 32.30 68.41 45.80
CA ASP A 451 33.55 68.17 46.53
C ASP A 451 34.47 69.41 46.62
N GLU A 452 34.46 70.27 45.60
CA GLU A 452 35.09 71.58 45.65
C GLU A 452 34.43 72.49 46.70
N LEU A 453 33.09 72.50 46.77
CA LEU A 453 32.34 73.23 47.79
C LEU A 453 32.57 72.68 49.21
N LYS A 454 32.78 71.36 49.38
CA LYS A 454 33.21 70.77 50.67
C LYS A 454 34.57 71.32 51.11
N LYS A 455 35.57 71.33 50.22
CA LYS A 455 36.90 71.88 50.51
C LYS A 455 36.87 73.37 50.87
N ILE A 456 36.06 74.16 50.16
CA ILE A 456 35.86 75.59 50.48
C ILE A 456 35.19 75.74 51.87
N ARG A 457 34.20 74.90 52.20
CA ARG A 457 33.58 74.88 53.54
C ARG A 457 34.59 74.51 54.64
N GLU A 458 35.48 73.56 54.38
CA GLU A 458 36.54 73.16 55.31
C GLU A 458 37.55 74.31 55.53
N GLN A 459 37.95 75.02 54.47
CA GLN A 459 38.77 76.23 54.57
C GLN A 459 38.07 77.35 55.37
N ILE A 460 36.76 77.56 55.16
CA ILE A 460 35.98 78.53 55.95
C ILE A 460 35.93 78.14 57.43
N LEU A 461 35.81 76.84 57.75
CA LEU A 461 35.84 76.36 59.14
C LEU A 461 37.22 76.55 59.80
N LEU A 462 38.31 76.39 59.04
CA LEU A 462 39.66 76.69 59.50
C LEU A 462 39.85 78.19 59.76
N LEU A 463 39.46 79.04 58.81
CA LEU A 463 39.50 80.51 58.98
C LEU A 463 38.62 80.99 60.14
N GLN A 464 37.49 80.33 60.42
CA GLN A 464 36.68 80.61 61.62
C GLN A 464 37.39 80.19 62.92
N LYS A 465 38.20 79.13 62.92
CA LYS A 465 39.02 78.73 64.08
C LYS A 465 40.14 79.75 64.30
N GLU A 466 40.87 80.12 63.25
CA GLU A 466 41.91 81.17 63.28
C GLU A 466 41.34 82.51 63.74
N ARG A 467 40.15 82.91 63.28
CA ARG A 467 39.49 84.13 63.77
C ARG A 467 39.19 84.07 65.26
N ARG A 468 38.70 82.95 65.80
CA ARG A 468 38.48 82.79 67.25
C ARG A 468 39.79 82.84 68.05
N GLU A 469 40.88 82.34 67.50
CA GLU A 469 42.22 82.43 68.09
C GLU A 469 42.77 83.87 68.07
N LEU A 470 42.45 84.65 67.03
CA LEU A 470 42.75 86.08 66.97
C LEU A 470 41.83 86.90 67.91
N ASP A 471 40.52 86.63 67.95
CA ASP A 471 39.55 87.22 68.87
C ASP A 471 40.04 87.02 70.33
N ALA A 472 40.49 85.82 70.68
CA ALA A 472 41.06 85.49 72.00
C ALA A 472 42.41 86.18 72.28
N ARG A 473 43.29 86.32 71.28
CA ARG A 473 44.54 87.09 71.41
C ARG A 473 44.28 88.58 71.62
N LEU A 474 43.21 89.14 71.03
CA LEU A 474 42.86 90.55 71.17
C LEU A 474 42.43 90.86 72.61
N VAL A 475 41.54 90.03 73.18
CA VAL A 475 41.15 90.11 74.60
C VAL A 475 42.35 89.92 75.54
N ALA A 476 43.28 89.01 75.20
CA ALA A 476 44.54 88.85 75.94
C ALA A 476 45.44 90.10 75.83
N GLN A 477 45.49 90.76 74.67
CA GLN A 477 46.27 91.99 74.48
C GLN A 477 45.67 93.21 75.20
N GLU A 478 44.35 93.29 75.33
CA GLU A 478 43.68 94.29 76.18
C GLU A 478 44.04 94.10 77.66
N SER A 479 44.13 92.85 78.13
CA SER A 479 44.64 92.51 79.47
C SER A 479 46.12 92.88 79.63
N VAL A 480 46.96 92.57 78.64
CA VAL A 480 48.39 92.91 78.63
C VAL A 480 48.62 94.44 78.57
N LEU A 481 47.78 95.22 77.89
CA LEU A 481 47.85 96.69 77.92
C LEU A 481 47.53 97.29 79.31
N SER A 482 46.83 96.54 80.17
CA SER A 482 46.70 96.87 81.59
C SER A 482 47.99 96.51 82.35
N GLY A 483 48.52 95.29 82.14
CA GLY A 483 49.74 94.80 82.79
C GLY A 483 51.01 95.61 82.46
N LEU A 484 51.22 96.01 81.20
CA LEU A 484 52.40 96.73 80.72
C LEU A 484 52.60 98.12 81.36
N ARG A 485 51.56 98.70 81.98
CA ARG A 485 51.68 99.93 82.78
C ARG A 485 52.35 99.68 84.14
N GLU A 486 52.13 98.51 84.73
CA GLU A 486 52.67 98.11 86.02
C GLU A 486 54.02 97.37 85.87
N GLU A 487 54.17 96.55 84.83
CA GLU A 487 55.44 95.89 84.49
C GLU A 487 56.59 96.86 84.26
N LYS A 488 56.33 98.09 83.80
CA LYS A 488 57.36 99.14 83.67
C LYS A 488 58.09 99.45 85.01
N LYS A 489 57.49 99.16 86.17
CA LYS A 489 58.17 99.21 87.48
C LYS A 489 59.02 97.96 87.74
N LEU A 490 58.55 96.78 87.31
CA LEU A 490 59.12 95.47 87.65
C LEU A 490 60.27 95.05 86.72
N TRP A 491 60.29 95.52 85.48
CA TRP A 491 61.39 95.26 84.53
C TRP A 491 62.71 95.93 84.94
N SER A 492 62.71 96.77 85.98
CA SER A 492 63.94 97.22 86.68
C SER A 492 64.53 96.16 87.64
N HIS A 493 63.91 94.99 87.77
CA HIS A 493 64.33 93.88 88.65
C HIS A 493 64.68 92.63 87.85
N GLU A 494 63.90 92.30 86.81
CA GLU A 494 64.02 91.04 86.06
C GLU A 494 65.31 90.89 85.24
N LEU A 495 66.10 91.96 85.11
CA LEU A 495 67.48 91.93 84.61
C LEU A 495 68.41 91.00 85.43
N ALA A 496 68.00 90.61 86.65
CA ALA A 496 68.70 89.63 87.48
C ALA A 496 68.37 88.14 87.16
N HIS A 497 67.39 87.84 86.31
CA HIS A 497 66.82 86.48 86.19
C HIS A 497 67.06 85.76 84.84
N GLN A 498 68.05 86.19 84.05
CA GLN A 498 68.32 85.64 82.71
C GLN A 498 68.81 84.16 82.66
N GLY A 499 68.80 83.42 83.78
CA GLY A 499 69.18 82.01 83.83
C GLY A 499 68.10 81.03 83.33
N ALA A 500 66.82 81.40 83.36
CA ALA A 500 65.72 80.46 83.08
C ALA A 500 65.54 80.11 81.59
N SER A 501 65.88 81.03 80.67
CA SER A 501 65.53 80.94 79.25
C SER A 501 66.13 79.71 78.54
N LEU A 502 67.32 79.27 78.94
CA LEU A 502 68.03 78.14 78.30
C LEU A 502 67.39 76.77 78.54
N ALA A 503 66.50 76.62 79.53
CA ALA A 503 65.75 75.38 79.75
C ALA A 503 64.61 75.19 78.72
N GLN A 504 64.03 76.29 78.22
CA GLN A 504 62.83 76.27 77.38
C GLN A 504 63.11 75.79 75.95
N ASP A 505 64.23 76.18 75.35
CA ASP A 505 64.60 75.77 74.00
C ASP A 505 64.88 74.28 73.86
N ARG A 506 65.39 73.65 74.94
CA ARG A 506 65.60 72.20 74.97
C ARG A 506 64.29 71.43 74.84
N GLY A 507 63.27 71.78 75.64
CA GLY A 507 61.96 71.14 75.60
C GLY A 507 61.24 71.32 74.25
N ARG A 508 61.46 72.45 73.56
CA ARG A 508 60.95 72.70 72.21
C ARG A 508 61.51 71.71 71.18
N LEU A 509 62.81 71.42 71.23
CA LEU A 509 63.46 70.46 70.33
C LEU A 509 63.04 69.02 70.65
N GLU A 510 62.98 68.64 71.93
CA GLU A 510 62.54 67.30 72.37
C GLU A 510 61.07 67.02 71.94
N SER A 511 60.17 68.01 72.06
CA SER A 511 58.80 67.93 71.53
C SER A 511 58.73 67.78 70.01
N THR A 512 59.59 68.49 69.27
CA THR A 512 59.65 68.39 67.80
C THR A 512 60.08 67.00 67.36
N ILE A 513 61.08 66.41 68.02
CA ILE A 513 61.53 65.03 67.79
C ILE A 513 60.40 64.03 68.07
N GLN A 514 59.66 64.22 69.18
CA GLN A 514 58.56 63.34 69.55
C GLN A 514 57.40 63.40 68.53
N THR A 515 57.12 64.59 67.99
CA THR A 515 56.10 64.80 66.95
C THR A 515 56.48 64.08 65.65
N LEU A 516 57.71 64.29 65.14
CA LEU A 516 58.24 63.60 63.96
C LEU A 516 58.31 62.08 64.15
N THR A 517 58.63 61.60 65.36
CA THR A 517 58.61 60.17 65.70
C THR A 517 57.19 59.60 65.64
N SER A 518 56.17 60.37 66.03
CA SER A 518 54.77 59.98 65.89
C SER A 518 54.33 59.89 64.43
N GLU A 519 54.78 60.82 63.58
CA GLU A 519 54.51 60.86 62.14
C GLU A 519 55.19 59.70 61.37
N VAL A 520 56.45 59.39 61.68
CA VAL A 520 57.11 58.19 61.14
C VAL A 520 56.34 56.91 61.50
N ASN A 521 55.72 56.87 62.69
CA ASN A 521 54.93 55.72 63.14
C ASN A 521 53.51 55.67 62.54
N THR A 522 52.89 56.80 62.16
CA THR A 522 51.64 56.78 61.39
C THR A 522 51.88 56.42 59.93
N LEU A 523 52.95 56.95 59.31
CA LEU A 523 53.35 56.62 57.93
C LEU A 523 53.70 55.14 57.77
N LYS A 524 54.41 54.53 58.74
CA LYS A 524 54.63 53.05 58.76
C LYS A 524 53.29 52.29 58.79
N LYS A 525 52.41 52.62 59.74
CA LYS A 525 51.06 52.01 59.85
C LYS A 525 50.17 52.25 58.63
N GLN A 526 50.46 53.24 57.79
CA GLN A 526 49.78 53.46 56.51
C GLN A 526 50.41 52.61 55.41
N LEU A 527 51.75 52.53 55.34
CA LEU A 527 52.46 51.63 54.43
C LEU A 527 52.06 50.16 54.64
N ASP A 528 51.98 49.70 55.89
CA ASP A 528 51.53 48.33 56.23
C ASP A 528 50.13 48.04 55.67
N LYS A 529 49.20 49.00 55.80
CA LYS A 529 47.84 48.89 55.25
C LYS A 529 47.81 48.89 53.72
N GLU A 530 48.65 49.66 53.05
CA GLU A 530 48.77 49.63 51.60
C GLU A 530 49.40 48.32 51.11
N VAL A 531 50.35 47.74 51.84
CA VAL A 531 50.94 46.42 51.56
C VAL A 531 49.90 45.31 51.70
N ASP A 532 49.10 45.30 52.77
CA ASP A 532 48.03 44.31 52.92
C ASP A 532 46.88 44.55 51.91
N THR A 533 46.59 45.80 51.57
CA THR A 533 45.66 46.14 50.48
C THR A 533 46.18 45.65 49.13
N CYS A 534 47.50 45.72 48.87
CA CYS A 534 48.12 45.16 47.68
C CYS A 534 48.08 43.62 47.66
N ARG A 535 48.29 42.96 48.81
CA ARG A 535 48.10 41.50 48.93
C ARG A 535 46.67 41.09 48.61
N ILE A 536 45.66 41.77 49.19
CA ILE A 536 44.25 41.49 48.92
C ILE A 536 43.93 41.69 47.43
N LYS A 537 44.42 42.78 46.82
CA LYS A 537 44.30 43.01 45.37
C LYS A 537 44.98 41.91 44.54
N GLN A 538 46.17 41.45 44.95
CA GLN A 538 46.88 40.35 44.28
C GLN A 538 46.08 39.04 44.34
N THR A 539 45.58 38.63 45.51
CA THR A 539 44.76 37.41 45.64
C THR A 539 43.45 37.50 44.86
N ILE A 540 42.86 38.69 44.75
CA ILE A 540 41.70 38.93 43.86
C ILE A 540 42.10 38.75 42.38
N ILE A 541 43.25 39.26 41.95
CA ILE A 541 43.77 39.08 40.58
C ILE A 541 44.07 37.60 40.30
N GLU A 542 44.70 36.89 41.23
CA GLU A 542 44.98 35.44 41.12
C GLU A 542 43.69 34.63 40.98
N SER A 543 42.67 34.93 41.79
CA SER A 543 41.34 34.32 41.69
C SER A 543 40.63 34.67 40.37
N GLN A 544 40.77 35.89 39.87
CA GLN A 544 40.24 36.30 38.57
C GLN A 544 40.96 35.59 37.41
N LEU A 545 42.28 35.38 37.49
CA LEU A 545 43.05 34.65 36.49
C LEU A 545 42.67 33.17 36.42
N ASP A 546 42.50 32.50 37.56
CA ASP A 546 41.97 31.13 37.65
C ASP A 546 40.54 31.04 37.07
N THR A 547 39.68 32.02 37.37
CA THR A 547 38.33 32.12 36.80
C THR A 547 38.37 32.30 35.28
N ILE A 548 39.24 33.17 34.76
CA ILE A 548 39.43 33.40 33.32
C ILE A 548 39.95 32.14 32.63
N GLN A 549 40.90 31.42 33.23
CA GLN A 549 41.44 30.19 32.68
C GLN A 549 40.37 29.08 32.63
N LYS A 550 39.60 28.89 33.70
CA LYS A 550 38.45 27.95 33.71
C LYS A 550 37.37 28.31 32.68
N LEU A 551 37.07 29.60 32.50
CA LEU A 551 36.14 30.06 31.47
C LEU A 551 36.67 29.82 30.04
N LYS A 552 37.98 29.99 29.82
CA LYS A 552 38.65 29.70 28.55
C LYS A 552 38.66 28.20 28.24
N ASP A 553 38.99 27.35 29.21
CA ASP A 553 39.02 25.90 29.00
C ASP A 553 37.60 25.38 28.73
N GLY A 554 36.60 25.88 29.48
CA GLY A 554 35.18 25.68 29.20
C GLY A 554 34.64 26.39 27.94
N VAL A 555 35.45 27.15 27.19
CA VAL A 555 35.18 27.53 25.79
C VAL A 555 35.75 26.47 24.86
N VAL A 556 37.01 26.06 25.05
CA VAL A 556 37.68 25.07 24.21
C VAL A 556 36.94 23.73 24.20
N GLU A 557 36.48 23.24 25.36
CA GLU A 557 35.66 22.01 25.44
C GLU A 557 34.34 22.12 24.65
N ARG A 558 33.72 23.31 24.61
CA ARG A 558 32.51 23.56 23.81
C ARG A 558 32.82 23.63 22.32
N ASP A 559 33.91 24.26 21.93
CA ASP A 559 34.31 24.30 20.52
C ASP A 559 34.75 22.91 20.02
N GLU A 560 35.38 22.08 20.86
CA GLU A 560 35.68 20.68 20.54
C GLU A 560 34.42 19.81 20.42
N THR A 561 33.45 19.96 21.32
CA THR A 561 32.19 19.19 21.24
C THR A 561 31.33 19.64 20.06
N ILE A 562 31.32 20.94 19.72
CA ILE A 562 30.72 21.46 18.49
C ILE A 562 31.45 20.90 17.25
N LYS A 563 32.78 20.79 17.28
CA LYS A 563 33.56 20.20 16.18
C LYS A 563 33.22 18.72 15.99
N LYS A 564 33.25 17.92 17.05
CA LYS A 564 32.89 16.48 17.03
C LYS A 564 31.48 16.28 16.48
N ALA A 565 30.50 17.02 16.98
CA ALA A 565 29.11 16.96 16.49
C ALA A 565 28.95 17.36 15.00
N ARG A 566 29.81 18.24 14.47
CA ARG A 566 29.85 18.56 13.03
C ARG A 566 30.49 17.45 12.21
N GLU A 567 31.55 16.82 12.71
CA GLU A 567 32.22 15.69 12.06
C GLU A 567 31.29 14.47 12.01
N ASP A 568 30.58 14.18 13.11
CA ASP A 568 29.54 13.14 13.17
C ASP A 568 28.39 13.42 12.19
N LEU A 569 27.92 14.66 12.09
CA LEU A 569 26.89 15.05 11.12
C LEU A 569 27.37 14.88 9.67
N ILE A 570 28.60 15.26 9.35
CA ILE A 570 29.20 15.09 8.02
C ILE A 570 29.34 13.61 7.68
N ASN A 571 29.76 12.78 8.63
CA ASN A 571 29.86 11.34 8.43
C ASN A 571 28.48 10.71 8.21
N ARG A 572 27.46 11.09 9.00
CA ARG A 572 26.09 10.60 8.83
C ARG A 572 25.44 11.07 7.53
N LEU A 573 25.78 12.25 7.02
CA LEU A 573 25.36 12.70 5.70
C LEU A 573 25.98 11.84 4.59
N LYS A 574 27.28 11.52 4.65
CA LYS A 574 27.93 10.61 3.69
C LYS A 574 27.34 9.20 3.71
N GLU A 575 27.00 8.67 4.90
CA GLU A 575 26.31 7.39 5.02
C GLU A 575 24.94 7.40 4.32
N LEU A 576 24.18 8.50 4.46
CA LEU A 576 22.88 8.67 3.80
C LEU A 576 23.01 8.89 2.29
N GLU A 577 24.04 9.61 1.83
CA GLU A 577 24.37 9.78 0.42
C GLU A 577 24.77 8.45 -0.23
N GLN A 578 25.55 7.60 0.45
CA GLN A 578 25.87 6.25 -0.02
C GLN A 578 24.63 5.36 -0.05
N GLN A 579 23.81 5.36 1.00
CA GLN A 579 22.55 4.59 1.04
C GLN A 579 21.61 4.99 -0.10
N LEU A 580 21.54 6.30 -0.43
CA LEU A 580 20.76 6.79 -1.57
C LEU A 580 21.33 6.33 -2.93
N GLN A 581 22.66 6.25 -3.09
CA GLN A 581 23.29 5.71 -4.30
C GLN A 581 23.04 4.20 -4.44
N ASP A 582 23.16 3.46 -3.34
CA ASP A 582 22.90 2.02 -3.31
C ASP A 582 21.43 1.72 -3.65
N GLU A 583 20.47 2.47 -3.10
CA GLU A 583 19.05 2.37 -3.45
C GLU A 583 18.78 2.76 -4.91
N GLN A 584 19.48 3.75 -5.47
CA GLN A 584 19.36 4.11 -6.90
C GLN A 584 19.86 3.00 -7.83
N LEU A 585 20.96 2.32 -7.48
CA LEU A 585 21.44 1.15 -8.24
C LEU A 585 20.45 -0.02 -8.16
N VAL A 586 19.90 -0.31 -6.98
CA VAL A 586 18.86 -1.34 -6.80
C VAL A 586 17.58 -0.98 -7.58
N TYR A 587 17.21 0.30 -7.65
CA TYR A 587 16.09 0.77 -8.47
C TYR A 587 16.33 0.56 -9.97
N GLN A 588 17.53 0.90 -10.47
CA GLN A 588 17.91 0.66 -11.87
C GLN A 588 17.89 -0.84 -12.21
N GLU A 589 18.47 -1.68 -11.37
CA GLU A 589 18.40 -3.14 -11.51
C GLU A 589 16.95 -3.66 -11.53
N LEU A 590 16.06 -3.11 -10.70
CA LEU A 590 14.66 -3.51 -10.64
C LEU A 590 13.87 -3.03 -11.85
N GLN A 591 14.18 -1.84 -12.36
CA GLN A 591 13.63 -1.31 -13.61
C GLN A 591 14.03 -2.19 -14.80
N GLU A 592 15.31 -2.53 -14.96
CA GLU A 592 15.77 -3.46 -16.00
C GLU A 592 15.03 -4.82 -15.92
N LYS A 593 14.82 -5.35 -14.71
CA LYS A 593 14.10 -6.61 -14.50
C LYS A 593 12.61 -6.48 -14.87
N TYR A 594 11.99 -5.33 -14.59
CA TYR A 594 10.62 -5.03 -14.97
C TYR A 594 10.45 -4.86 -16.50
N GLU A 595 11.39 -4.18 -17.16
CA GLU A 595 11.42 -4.01 -18.62
C GLU A 595 11.55 -5.35 -19.33
N LYS A 596 12.50 -6.20 -18.93
CA LYS A 596 12.67 -7.58 -19.46
C LYS A 596 11.43 -8.46 -19.24
N VAL A 597 10.68 -8.24 -18.17
CA VAL A 597 9.38 -8.92 -17.93
C VAL A 597 8.28 -8.36 -18.85
N CYS A 598 8.28 -7.07 -19.15
CA CYS A 598 7.36 -6.45 -20.10
C CYS A 598 7.62 -6.94 -21.54
N GLU A 599 8.87 -6.98 -21.99
CA GLU A 599 9.26 -7.55 -23.28
C GLU A 599 8.78 -9.00 -23.43
N LYS A 600 9.01 -9.83 -22.40
CA LYS A 600 8.57 -11.23 -22.39
C LYS A 600 7.04 -11.36 -22.42
N ARG A 601 6.32 -10.53 -21.65
CA ARG A 601 4.84 -10.45 -21.68
C ARG A 601 4.35 -10.13 -23.08
N ASP A 602 4.97 -9.17 -23.76
CA ASP A 602 4.50 -8.70 -25.06
C ASP A 602 4.87 -9.66 -26.19
N SER A 603 5.98 -10.40 -26.09
CA SER A 603 6.26 -11.58 -26.94
C SER A 603 5.16 -12.63 -26.79
N MET A 604 4.86 -13.06 -25.55
CA MET A 604 3.83 -14.05 -25.26
C MET A 604 2.43 -13.59 -25.72
N LYS A 605 2.14 -12.29 -25.64
CA LYS A 605 0.89 -11.70 -26.17
C LYS A 605 0.83 -11.76 -27.69
N ASN A 606 1.94 -11.50 -28.39
CA ASN A 606 2.04 -11.61 -29.84
C ASN A 606 1.91 -13.08 -30.29
N GLU A 607 2.57 -14.01 -29.62
CA GLU A 607 2.43 -15.46 -29.83
C GLU A 607 0.98 -15.92 -29.63
N MET A 608 0.31 -15.47 -28.56
CA MET A 608 -1.12 -15.74 -28.31
C MET A 608 -2.01 -15.19 -29.43
N HIS A 609 -1.75 -13.97 -29.92
CA HIS A 609 -2.50 -13.41 -31.06
C HIS A 609 -2.27 -14.19 -32.36
N GLN A 610 -1.05 -14.66 -32.64
CA GLN A 610 -0.77 -15.51 -33.79
C GLN A 610 -1.48 -16.87 -33.69
N LEU A 611 -1.45 -17.51 -32.52
CA LEU A 611 -2.17 -18.76 -32.27
C LEU A 611 -3.70 -18.58 -32.39
N GLN A 612 -4.24 -17.45 -31.92
CA GLN A 612 -5.67 -17.14 -32.10
C GLN A 612 -6.03 -16.97 -33.58
N GLN A 613 -5.19 -16.31 -34.38
CA GLN A 613 -5.41 -16.18 -35.84
C GLN A 613 -5.34 -17.54 -36.55
N GLN A 614 -4.40 -18.42 -36.16
CA GLN A 614 -4.32 -19.79 -36.67
C GLN A 614 -5.54 -20.63 -36.26
N LEU A 615 -6.07 -20.44 -35.05
CA LEU A 615 -7.29 -21.10 -34.57
C LEU A 615 -8.53 -20.65 -35.38
N GLU A 616 -8.73 -19.35 -35.58
CA GLU A 616 -9.87 -18.88 -36.39
C GLU A 616 -9.74 -19.28 -37.86
N LYS A 617 -8.52 -19.31 -38.41
CA LYS A 617 -8.29 -19.84 -39.76
C LYS A 617 -8.65 -21.33 -39.86
N THR A 618 -8.14 -22.17 -38.95
CA THR A 618 -8.43 -23.61 -38.98
C THR A 618 -9.91 -23.92 -38.71
N LYS A 619 -10.61 -23.13 -37.89
CA LYS A 619 -12.08 -23.16 -37.78
C LYS A 619 -12.77 -22.79 -39.09
N ALA A 620 -12.32 -21.75 -39.79
CA ALA A 620 -12.89 -21.35 -41.08
C ALA A 620 -12.68 -22.42 -42.15
N ASP A 621 -11.48 -23.00 -42.24
CA ASP A 621 -11.15 -24.11 -43.13
C ASP A 621 -11.99 -25.36 -42.81
N TYR A 622 -12.15 -25.71 -41.52
CA TYR A 622 -13.03 -26.79 -41.07
C TYR A 622 -14.50 -26.54 -41.43
N ASN A 623 -15.01 -25.33 -41.19
CA ASN A 623 -16.39 -24.97 -41.53
C ASN A 623 -16.64 -25.01 -43.04
N ALA A 624 -15.67 -24.58 -43.86
CA ALA A 624 -15.74 -24.69 -45.32
C ALA A 624 -15.70 -26.15 -45.80
N LEU A 625 -14.90 -27.01 -45.16
CA LEU A 625 -14.86 -28.44 -45.44
C LEU A 625 -16.14 -29.16 -45.01
N SER A 626 -16.70 -28.79 -43.85
CA SER A 626 -17.98 -29.30 -43.33
C SER A 626 -19.16 -28.94 -44.25
N ARG A 627 -19.21 -27.70 -44.78
CA ARG A 627 -20.18 -27.32 -45.82
C ARG A 627 -20.05 -28.19 -47.07
N LYS A 628 -18.83 -28.37 -47.60
CA LYS A 628 -18.58 -29.24 -48.76
C LYS A 628 -18.99 -30.70 -48.51
N TRP A 629 -18.74 -31.24 -47.31
CA TRP A 629 -19.20 -32.58 -46.95
C TRP A 629 -20.73 -32.67 -46.92
N LYS A 630 -21.41 -31.66 -46.39
CA LYS A 630 -22.87 -31.59 -46.43
C LYS A 630 -23.39 -31.49 -47.87
N GLU A 631 -22.86 -30.61 -48.70
CA GLU A 631 -23.19 -30.50 -50.14
C GLU A 631 -23.04 -31.85 -50.87
N LYS A 632 -22.01 -32.65 -50.53
CA LYS A 632 -21.86 -34.01 -51.07
C LYS A 632 -22.86 -35.01 -50.49
N SER A 633 -23.17 -34.95 -49.20
CA SER A 633 -24.19 -35.80 -48.56
C SER A 633 -25.59 -35.53 -49.12
N ASP A 634 -25.92 -34.26 -49.34
CA ASP A 634 -27.21 -33.82 -49.91
C ASP A 634 -27.31 -34.27 -51.38
N LEU A 635 -26.22 -34.15 -52.17
CA LEU A 635 -26.12 -34.68 -53.54
C LEU A 635 -26.23 -36.21 -53.62
N ILE A 636 -25.61 -36.95 -52.70
CA ILE A 636 -25.78 -38.41 -52.61
C ILE A 636 -27.23 -38.75 -52.30
N SER A 637 -27.84 -38.05 -51.34
CA SER A 637 -29.27 -38.22 -51.00
C SER A 637 -30.18 -37.94 -52.20
N GLU A 638 -29.86 -36.95 -53.04
CA GLU A 638 -30.57 -36.72 -54.31
C GLU A 638 -30.40 -37.88 -55.31
N LEU A 639 -29.19 -38.41 -55.44
CA LEU A 639 -28.89 -39.52 -56.36
C LEU A 639 -29.59 -40.82 -55.91
N ASP A 640 -29.56 -41.15 -54.62
CA ASP A 640 -30.28 -42.27 -54.04
C ASP A 640 -31.80 -42.13 -54.27
N ASN A 641 -32.36 -40.92 -54.10
CA ASN A 641 -33.76 -40.65 -54.41
C ASN A 641 -34.07 -40.79 -55.92
N LYS A 642 -33.15 -40.42 -56.82
CA LYS A 642 -33.31 -40.62 -58.27
C LYS A 642 -33.25 -42.11 -58.65
N ILE A 643 -32.31 -42.86 -58.07
CA ILE A 643 -32.18 -44.32 -58.23
C ILE A 643 -33.42 -45.04 -57.70
N ARG A 644 -33.92 -44.65 -56.52
CA ARG A 644 -35.12 -45.23 -55.89
C ARG A 644 -36.36 -45.05 -56.78
N ARG A 645 -36.63 -43.82 -57.26
CA ARG A 645 -37.74 -43.55 -58.19
C ARG A 645 -37.60 -44.31 -59.50
N ALA A 646 -36.38 -44.46 -60.02
CA ALA A 646 -36.14 -45.27 -61.21
C ALA A 646 -36.46 -46.75 -60.94
N SER A 647 -36.01 -47.31 -59.82
CA SER A 647 -36.33 -48.70 -59.40
C SER A 647 -37.83 -48.92 -59.22
N GLU A 648 -38.53 -47.99 -58.54
CA GLU A 648 -39.99 -48.02 -58.36
C GLU A 648 -40.72 -47.96 -59.72
N THR A 649 -40.20 -47.17 -60.67
CA THR A 649 -40.73 -47.07 -62.04
C THR A 649 -40.51 -48.36 -62.83
N TYR A 650 -39.31 -48.97 -62.73
CA TYR A 650 -39.01 -50.25 -63.36
C TYR A 650 -39.89 -51.38 -62.81
N GLN A 651 -40.00 -51.52 -61.48
CA GLN A 651 -40.89 -52.51 -60.84
C GLN A 651 -42.35 -52.31 -61.24
N THR A 652 -42.80 -51.06 -61.35
CA THR A 652 -44.17 -50.74 -61.80
C THR A 652 -44.40 -51.13 -63.27
N ASN A 653 -43.40 -50.98 -64.14
CA ASN A 653 -43.51 -51.35 -65.55
C ASN A 653 -43.32 -52.86 -65.79
N GLU A 654 -42.40 -53.50 -65.07
CA GLU A 654 -42.24 -54.95 -65.01
C GLU A 654 -43.54 -55.63 -64.57
N LYS A 655 -44.17 -55.12 -63.51
CA LYS A 655 -45.49 -55.59 -63.09
C LYS A 655 -46.54 -55.45 -64.18
N LYS A 656 -46.67 -54.28 -64.83
CA LYS A 656 -47.62 -54.09 -65.96
C LYS A 656 -47.36 -55.07 -67.11
N LEU A 657 -46.10 -55.29 -67.47
CA LEU A 657 -45.73 -56.24 -68.52
C LEU A 657 -46.03 -57.69 -68.12
N SER A 658 -45.84 -58.04 -66.85
CA SER A 658 -46.23 -59.34 -66.31
C SER A 658 -47.76 -59.51 -66.30
N ASP A 659 -48.51 -58.50 -65.87
CA ASP A 659 -49.97 -58.50 -65.83
C ASP A 659 -50.56 -58.63 -67.26
N GLU A 660 -49.99 -57.93 -68.24
CA GLU A 660 -50.41 -58.03 -69.65
C GLU A 660 -49.96 -59.34 -70.31
N ASN A 661 -48.77 -59.87 -69.99
CA ASN A 661 -48.35 -61.19 -70.46
C ASN A 661 -49.25 -62.30 -69.89
N ASN A 662 -49.62 -62.22 -68.61
CA ASN A 662 -50.59 -63.13 -68.00
C ASN A 662 -51.97 -63.03 -68.68
N ARG A 663 -52.40 -61.82 -69.04
CA ARG A 663 -53.63 -61.56 -69.82
C ARG A 663 -53.57 -62.19 -71.22
N LEU A 664 -52.45 -62.07 -71.92
CA LEU A 664 -52.24 -62.66 -73.25
C LEU A 664 -52.20 -64.20 -73.19
N ILE A 665 -51.51 -64.78 -72.20
CA ILE A 665 -51.51 -66.23 -71.94
C ILE A 665 -52.92 -66.75 -71.67
N GLU A 666 -53.74 -66.00 -70.94
CA GLU A 666 -55.13 -66.39 -70.66
C GLU A 666 -56.03 -66.29 -71.92
N ILE A 667 -55.86 -65.24 -72.74
CA ILE A 667 -56.53 -65.13 -74.05
C ILE A 667 -56.09 -66.27 -74.99
N GLN A 668 -54.81 -66.63 -74.98
CA GLN A 668 -54.28 -67.76 -75.76
C GLN A 668 -54.93 -69.08 -75.33
N LYS A 669 -54.94 -69.42 -74.03
CA LYS A 669 -55.63 -70.62 -73.51
C LYS A 669 -57.11 -70.65 -73.94
N GLN A 670 -57.81 -69.52 -73.87
CA GLN A 670 -59.21 -69.42 -74.28
C GLN A 670 -59.42 -69.54 -75.81
N SER A 671 -58.37 -69.33 -76.62
CA SER A 671 -58.40 -69.58 -78.07
C SER A 671 -58.02 -71.02 -78.41
N GLU A 672 -57.04 -71.60 -77.72
CA GLU A 672 -56.66 -73.03 -77.82
C GLU A 672 -57.81 -73.94 -77.39
N GLU A 673 -58.52 -73.59 -76.32
CA GLU A 673 -59.70 -74.33 -75.85
C GLU A 673 -60.85 -74.27 -76.88
N LYS A 674 -61.07 -73.10 -77.52
CA LYS A 674 -62.04 -72.99 -78.62
C LYS A 674 -61.62 -73.80 -79.86
N LEU A 675 -60.32 -73.90 -80.14
CA LEU A 675 -59.80 -74.76 -81.21
C LEU A 675 -60.01 -76.24 -80.87
N ARG A 676 -59.67 -76.68 -79.65
CA ARG A 676 -59.92 -78.05 -79.17
C ARG A 676 -61.40 -78.44 -79.27
N GLN A 677 -62.31 -77.56 -78.83
CA GLN A 677 -63.75 -77.78 -78.95
C GLN A 677 -64.19 -77.91 -80.42
N ARG A 678 -63.60 -77.14 -81.35
CA ARG A 678 -63.89 -77.26 -82.78
C ARG A 678 -63.30 -78.52 -83.40
N ASP A 679 -62.10 -78.93 -83.00
CA ASP A 679 -61.49 -80.18 -83.44
C ASP A 679 -62.29 -81.39 -82.95
N ASP A 680 -62.80 -81.37 -81.71
CA ASP A 680 -63.66 -82.43 -81.18
C ASP A 680 -65.05 -82.45 -81.83
N ASP A 681 -65.63 -81.28 -82.16
CA ASP A 681 -66.86 -81.22 -82.97
C ASP A 681 -66.63 -81.71 -84.41
N PHE A 682 -65.47 -81.42 -85.01
CA PHE A 682 -65.09 -81.97 -86.32
C PHE A 682 -64.86 -83.49 -86.26
N ARG A 683 -64.24 -84.01 -85.19
CA ARG A 683 -64.12 -85.47 -84.95
C ARG A 683 -65.48 -86.13 -84.86
N ARG A 684 -66.40 -85.60 -84.04
CA ARG A 684 -67.78 -86.11 -83.93
C ARG A 684 -68.52 -86.11 -85.28
N GLN A 685 -68.36 -85.05 -86.07
CA GLN A 685 -68.93 -84.98 -87.42
C GLN A 685 -68.33 -86.04 -88.35
N PHE A 686 -66.99 -86.20 -88.33
CA PHE A 686 -66.28 -87.20 -89.12
C PHE A 686 -66.68 -88.63 -88.72
N GLU A 687 -66.70 -88.95 -87.42
CA GLU A 687 -67.15 -90.23 -86.87
C GLU A 687 -68.60 -90.53 -87.26
N THR A 688 -69.48 -89.53 -87.26
CA THR A 688 -70.89 -89.67 -87.70
C THR A 688 -70.98 -89.98 -89.19
N ILE A 689 -70.21 -89.29 -90.04
CA ILE A 689 -70.13 -89.53 -91.48
C ILE A 689 -69.54 -90.93 -91.76
N GLU A 690 -68.45 -91.29 -91.08
CA GLU A 690 -67.80 -92.59 -91.24
C GLU A 690 -68.72 -93.73 -90.79
N HIS A 691 -69.47 -93.55 -89.69
CA HIS A 691 -70.48 -94.51 -89.25
C HIS A 691 -71.60 -94.66 -90.29
N GLY A 692 -72.07 -93.56 -90.90
CA GLY A 692 -73.04 -93.59 -92.00
C GLY A 692 -72.50 -94.29 -93.26
N HIS A 693 -71.21 -94.13 -93.58
CA HIS A 693 -70.55 -94.86 -94.66
C HIS A 693 -70.38 -96.35 -94.34
N ARG A 694 -70.03 -96.72 -93.11
CA ARG A 694 -69.99 -98.12 -92.66
C ARG A 694 -71.39 -98.76 -92.71
N GLN A 695 -72.44 -98.06 -92.28
CA GLN A 695 -73.82 -98.54 -92.40
C GLN A 695 -74.24 -98.77 -93.86
N THR A 696 -73.98 -97.82 -94.76
CA THR A 696 -74.34 -97.94 -96.18
C THR A 696 -73.52 -99.03 -96.90
N LEU A 697 -72.23 -99.20 -96.57
CA LEU A 697 -71.43 -100.33 -97.04
C LEU A 697 -71.99 -101.69 -96.57
N ASN A 698 -72.33 -101.82 -95.29
CA ASN A 698 -72.96 -103.05 -94.77
C ASN A 698 -74.31 -103.34 -95.45
N GLN A 699 -75.11 -102.31 -95.72
CA GLN A 699 -76.38 -102.44 -96.45
C GLN A 699 -76.15 -102.92 -97.90
N ILE A 700 -75.14 -102.37 -98.58
CA ILE A 700 -74.77 -102.79 -99.94
C ILE A 700 -74.25 -104.23 -99.96
N GLN A 701 -73.38 -104.60 -99.01
CA GLN A 701 -72.85 -105.96 -98.89
C GLN A 701 -73.98 -106.98 -98.67
N LYS A 702 -74.91 -106.71 -97.74
CA LYS A 702 -76.09 -107.57 -97.50
C LYS A 702 -76.94 -107.71 -98.76
N ASN A 703 -77.19 -106.63 -99.49
CA ASN A 703 -77.93 -106.66 -100.75
C ASN A 703 -77.20 -107.45 -101.87
N TYR A 704 -75.87 -107.56 -101.82
CA TYR A 704 -75.08 -108.42 -102.72
C TYR A 704 -75.12 -109.89 -102.28
N GLU A 705 -75.02 -110.19 -100.99
CA GLU A 705 -75.14 -111.53 -100.44
C GLU A 705 -76.53 -112.14 -100.73
N GLU A 706 -77.60 -111.36 -100.57
CA GLU A 706 -78.97 -111.77 -100.93
C GLU A 706 -79.11 -112.11 -102.43
N LYS A 707 -78.50 -111.31 -103.32
CA LYS A 707 -78.48 -111.61 -104.76
C LYS A 707 -77.63 -112.83 -105.10
N LEU A 708 -76.54 -113.06 -104.39
CA LEU A 708 -75.66 -114.20 -104.60
C LEU A 708 -76.32 -115.50 -104.14
N GLN A 709 -77.08 -115.47 -103.04
CA GLN A 709 -77.96 -116.56 -102.63
C GLN A 709 -79.06 -116.85 -103.67
N GLN A 710 -79.73 -115.82 -104.21
CA GLN A 710 -80.73 -116.00 -105.28
C GLN A 710 -80.11 -116.62 -106.54
N ALA A 711 -78.92 -116.19 -106.94
CA ALA A 711 -78.20 -116.78 -108.06
C ALA A 711 -77.83 -118.26 -107.80
N GLN A 712 -77.39 -118.60 -106.59
CA GLN A 712 -77.06 -119.98 -106.22
C GLN A 712 -78.30 -120.89 -106.20
N ILE A 713 -79.44 -120.41 -105.72
CA ILE A 713 -80.72 -121.13 -105.81
C ILE A 713 -81.05 -121.41 -107.29
N ARG A 714 -80.91 -120.41 -108.16
CA ARG A 714 -81.20 -120.56 -109.59
C ARG A 714 -80.24 -121.51 -110.32
N ILE A 715 -78.98 -121.61 -109.88
CA ILE A 715 -78.03 -122.64 -110.37
C ILE A 715 -78.52 -124.04 -109.98
N ASN A 716 -78.91 -124.23 -108.71
CA ASN A 716 -79.38 -125.53 -108.22
C ASN A 716 -80.65 -125.99 -108.97
N GLU A 717 -81.60 -125.09 -109.25
CA GLU A 717 -82.80 -125.37 -110.05
C GLU A 717 -82.44 -125.90 -111.45
N VAL A 718 -81.48 -125.25 -112.13
CA VAL A 718 -81.00 -125.66 -113.46
C VAL A 718 -80.21 -126.98 -113.42
N GLU A 719 -79.46 -127.25 -112.35
CA GLU A 719 -78.81 -128.55 -112.16
C GLU A 719 -79.82 -129.70 -112.04
N ASP A 720 -80.91 -129.52 -111.31
CA ASP A 720 -81.95 -130.55 -111.16
C ASP A 720 -82.76 -130.76 -112.46
N GLU A 721 -83.06 -129.70 -113.23
CA GLU A 721 -83.58 -129.84 -114.60
C GLU A 721 -82.64 -130.67 -115.49
N MET A 722 -81.32 -130.44 -115.39
CA MET A 722 -80.32 -131.16 -116.18
C MET A 722 -80.17 -132.63 -115.74
N ARG A 723 -80.32 -132.94 -114.44
CA ARG A 723 -80.36 -134.32 -113.91
C ARG A 723 -81.57 -135.08 -114.45
N ILE A 724 -82.74 -134.44 -114.56
CA ILE A 724 -83.95 -135.04 -115.14
C ILE A 724 -83.76 -135.38 -116.62
N LEU A 725 -83.20 -134.45 -117.42
CA LEU A 725 -82.92 -134.66 -118.85
C LEU A 725 -81.90 -135.79 -119.10
N LEU A 726 -80.88 -135.92 -118.24
CA LEU A 726 -79.90 -137.01 -118.29
C LEU A 726 -80.51 -138.37 -117.92
N HIS A 727 -81.47 -138.41 -116.99
CA HIS A 727 -82.19 -139.64 -116.67
C HIS A 727 -83.06 -140.10 -117.85
N ASP A 728 -83.81 -139.19 -118.47
CA ASP A 728 -84.76 -139.52 -119.54
C ASP A 728 -84.06 -139.95 -120.84
N THR A 729 -82.93 -139.33 -121.18
CA THR A 729 -82.09 -139.76 -122.32
C THR A 729 -81.48 -141.16 -122.10
N ASN A 730 -81.05 -141.48 -120.87
CA ASN A 730 -80.51 -142.80 -120.54
C ASN A 730 -81.59 -143.90 -120.62
N GLN A 731 -82.82 -143.64 -120.14
CA GLN A 731 -83.93 -144.57 -120.31
C GLN A 731 -84.29 -144.84 -121.79
N ARG A 732 -84.24 -143.81 -122.64
CA ARG A 732 -84.48 -143.97 -124.09
C ARG A 732 -83.43 -144.87 -124.74
N LYS A 733 -82.16 -144.76 -124.35
CA LYS A 733 -81.07 -145.62 -124.85
C LYS A 733 -81.30 -147.10 -124.53
N LYS A 734 -81.65 -147.40 -123.28
CA LYS A 734 -81.84 -148.78 -122.78
C LYS A 734 -82.91 -149.55 -123.56
N LYS A 735 -84.02 -148.89 -123.90
CA LYS A 735 -85.14 -149.46 -124.70
C LYS A 735 -84.75 -149.77 -126.16
N TRP A 736 -83.71 -149.15 -126.71
CA TRP A 736 -83.17 -149.49 -128.03
C TRP A 736 -82.21 -150.69 -127.97
N GLU A 737 -81.39 -150.78 -126.93
CA GLU A 737 -80.45 -151.90 -126.72
C GLU A 737 -81.18 -153.24 -126.53
N GLU A 738 -82.35 -153.24 -125.87
CA GLU A 738 -83.21 -154.43 -125.69
C GLU A 738 -83.80 -154.94 -127.01
N ARG A 739 -84.19 -154.06 -127.94
CA ARG A 739 -84.74 -154.45 -129.26
C ARG A 739 -83.70 -155.15 -130.15
N ILE A 740 -82.44 -154.70 -130.10
CA ILE A 740 -81.34 -155.30 -130.89
C ILE A 740 -81.02 -156.72 -130.38
N LYS A 741 -81.07 -156.95 -129.05
CA LYS A 741 -80.93 -158.30 -128.48
C LYS A 741 -82.00 -159.28 -128.97
N HIS A 742 -83.25 -158.84 -129.07
CA HIS A 742 -84.34 -159.71 -129.55
C HIS A 742 -84.17 -160.09 -131.03
N PHE A 743 -83.71 -159.15 -131.87
CA PHE A 743 -83.39 -159.44 -133.27
C PHE A 743 -82.18 -160.38 -133.44
N SER A 744 -81.18 -160.25 -132.56
CA SER A 744 -79.99 -161.12 -132.58
C SER A 744 -80.29 -162.55 -132.11
N SER A 745 -81.35 -162.75 -131.32
CA SER A 745 -81.71 -164.06 -130.73
C SER A 745 -82.48 -164.99 -131.67
N PHE A 746 -82.99 -164.50 -132.81
CA PHE A 746 -83.78 -165.30 -133.76
C PHE A 746 -82.95 -165.76 -134.98
N MET A 747 -81.72 -165.24 -135.13
CA MET A 747 -80.83 -165.52 -136.27
C MET A 747 -79.81 -166.65 -136.01
N THR A 748 -79.81 -167.26 -134.81
CA THR A 748 -78.82 -168.28 -134.40
C THR A 748 -79.31 -169.72 -134.45
N ASP A 749 -80.62 -169.96 -134.50
CA ASP A 749 -81.21 -171.30 -134.31
C ASP A 749 -81.63 -171.94 -135.66
N LEU A 750 -80.76 -171.82 -136.67
CA LEU A 750 -80.91 -172.47 -137.98
C LEU A 750 -79.54 -172.97 -138.45
N GLN A 751 -79.44 -174.29 -138.64
CA GLN A 751 -78.21 -175.10 -138.76
C GLN A 751 -77.47 -175.24 -137.41
N ASP A 752 -77.10 -176.43 -136.94
CA ASP A 752 -76.74 -177.67 -137.66
C ASP A 752 -77.59 -178.92 -137.23
N PRO A 753 -77.40 -180.13 -137.83
CA PRO A 753 -78.53 -181.01 -138.13
C PRO A 753 -78.83 -182.20 -137.19
N ILE A 754 -80.11 -182.35 -136.83
CA ILE A 754 -80.97 -183.54 -137.10
C ILE A 754 -82.44 -183.13 -136.97
#